data_AF-M5C555-F1
#
_entry.id   AF-M5C555-F1
#
_cell.length_a   1.000
_cell.length_b   1.000
_cell.length_c   1.000
_cell.angle_alpha   90.00
_cell.angle_beta   90.00
_cell.angle_gamma   90.00
#
_symmetry.space_group_name_H-M   'P 1'
#
loop_
_entity.id
_entity.type
_entity.pdbx_description
1 polymer ?
#
loop_
_entity_poly.entity_id
_entity_poly.type
_entity_poly.pdbx_seq_one_letter_code
_entity_poly.pdbx_strand_id
1 'polypeptide(L)'
;MQPNQRDSSYAPSRGSQRYNSDHDLPVPSSAPGSVYNSPNTPSRSFESLAQATIQPPPPPLYTRYDYGSQAGPSAPRPSMHSYSSSSKASQISALEKDHPTLPGYTQLDTKTVVSEDGRLNISFGNRMSKALPESYGAPVHEEGIDETGFRSAPRMNINIMIVGSRGDVQPYLALGKQLQQYGHNVRLSTHETFRKMVKDAGLRFYNIGGDPHELMSYMVRNPGLIPGIESLKNGDIGKKQKMVGEILEGCFASCFAPDYGSGEDTGFAADAIISNPPTFAHIHCAEALGIPLLLSFTMPWCPTASSPHPLVNIKQSGSTEPRMANYYSYGLVDLMTWQGLGRTINKFRMKRLGLEYLSTTSAVGMLERCAVPWTYCLSPALVPKPSDWMSHIDVVGFYFLDLASDYAPPANLIEFLKSGEPPVYIGFGSIVLQSPQEMTKAILAGIAQAGVRAIISPGWGGLDEDLIRSAGPHVFALGNVPHDWLFQHVSAVCHHGGAGTTAIGLRCGKPTIILPFFGDQPWWAVQIARRGAGPPPLDSKSLTAAGFAAALRMALSPATLESAQVVGAMIRQENGAQNGVDSFHRHMPLLNMRCDLDSTRVAVWYSPTHNMRMSAFAAQVLSESGYIDINQLKLHRSREYVTQIDAFDPVSGTLSPAMKLLGDFGRGVSKLPTRPDKGMAQIVAAGTFGATSTLKGTADGFANLPKLYGGQVRERKKVNGVGSGLVEGTKVCISPSESV
;
A
#
# COMPACT_ATOMS: atom_id res chain seq x y z
N MET A 1 15.32 51.58 -24.03
CA MET A 1 16.00 52.76 -23.45
C MET A 1 16.02 52.59 -21.94
N GLN A 2 17.21 52.43 -21.38
CA GLN A 2 17.57 52.60 -19.96
C GLN A 2 17.39 54.08 -19.50
N PRO A 3 17.73 54.52 -18.27
CA PRO A 3 17.53 53.97 -16.90
C PRO A 3 17.28 55.09 -15.83
N ASN A 4 17.18 54.72 -14.52
CA ASN A 4 17.82 55.34 -13.31
C ASN A 4 16.98 55.03 -12.05
N GLN A 5 17.39 54.25 -11.04
CA GLN A 5 18.51 54.32 -10.08
C GLN A 5 18.66 55.64 -9.30
N ARG A 6 18.51 55.55 -7.96
CA ARG A 6 19.31 56.28 -6.95
C ARG A 6 19.46 55.44 -5.68
N ASP A 7 20.72 55.17 -5.35
CA ASP A 7 21.23 54.73 -4.05
C ASP A 7 21.23 55.89 -3.02
N SER A 8 21.19 55.55 -1.73
CA SER A 8 22.19 56.06 -0.77
C SER A 8 22.18 55.27 0.54
N SER A 9 23.38 54.90 0.95
CA SER A 9 23.83 54.30 2.20
C SER A 9 23.97 55.35 3.32
N TYR A 10 24.03 54.94 4.60
CA TYR A 10 25.04 55.31 5.62
C TYR A 10 24.65 54.78 7.04
N ALA A 11 25.51 53.95 7.63
CA ALA A 11 25.70 53.72 9.09
C ALA A 11 26.70 54.82 9.63
N PRO A 12 27.30 54.85 10.88
CA PRO A 12 27.54 53.78 11.87
C PRO A 12 27.68 54.15 13.40
N SER A 13 28.01 53.13 14.24
CA SER A 13 28.83 53.15 15.50
C SER A 13 28.19 53.65 16.82
N ARG A 14 28.55 53.27 18.08
CA ARG A 14 29.60 52.44 18.75
C ARG A 14 29.31 52.37 20.29
N GLY A 15 29.78 51.31 21.00
CA GLY A 15 30.23 51.25 22.43
C GLY A 15 29.14 51.11 23.54
N SER A 16 29.14 50.25 24.57
CA SER A 16 30.10 49.54 25.46
C SER A 16 30.08 50.09 26.91
N GLN A 17 29.74 49.27 27.93
CA GLN A 17 30.25 49.21 29.34
C GLN A 17 29.38 48.23 30.18
N ARG A 18 29.89 47.08 30.67
CA ARG A 18 30.58 46.76 31.95
C ARG A 18 29.71 46.80 33.23
N TYR A 19 29.62 45.67 33.95
CA TYR A 19 29.83 45.56 35.41
C TYR A 19 30.21 44.11 35.83
N ASN A 20 31.13 44.01 36.80
CA ASN A 20 31.81 42.81 37.37
C ASN A 20 31.19 42.37 38.72
N SER A 21 31.38 41.10 39.09
CA SER A 21 31.89 40.57 40.40
C SER A 21 31.68 39.03 40.42
N ASP A 22 32.73 38.21 40.33
CA ASP A 22 33.62 37.67 41.38
C ASP A 22 33.04 36.46 42.15
N HIS A 23 33.62 35.26 41.94
CA HIS A 23 34.31 34.45 42.98
C HIS A 23 34.83 33.09 42.44
N ASP A 24 36.17 33.01 42.39
CA ASP A 24 37.10 31.94 42.82
C ASP A 24 37.12 30.50 42.25
N LEU A 25 38.27 30.19 41.63
CA LEU A 25 38.88 28.86 41.37
C LEU A 25 39.68 28.38 42.60
N PRO A 26 40.22 27.13 42.67
CA PRO A 26 41.49 26.84 41.98
C PRO A 26 41.63 25.42 41.38
N VAL A 27 42.38 25.37 40.28
CA VAL A 27 43.06 24.20 39.70
C VAL A 27 44.32 23.89 40.52
N PRO A 28 44.87 22.67 40.46
CA PRO A 28 46.32 22.54 40.38
C PRO A 28 46.79 21.66 39.22
N SER A 29 47.75 22.21 38.48
CA SER A 29 48.59 21.58 37.48
C SER A 29 49.72 20.75 38.12
N SER A 30 50.05 19.60 37.54
CA SER A 30 51.45 19.13 37.42
C SER A 30 51.54 17.90 36.51
N ALA A 31 52.28 18.02 35.41
CA ALA A 31 52.90 16.90 34.72
C ALA A 31 54.27 16.58 35.35
N PRO A 32 54.80 15.38 35.15
CA PRO A 32 56.09 15.29 34.45
C PRO A 32 56.09 14.22 33.35
N GLY A 33 56.88 14.47 32.31
CA GLY A 33 56.91 13.66 31.09
C GLY A 33 57.92 12.50 31.08
N SER A 34 57.81 11.68 30.04
CA SER A 34 58.89 10.89 29.41
C SER A 34 58.40 10.40 28.04
N VAL A 35 58.78 11.05 26.93
CA VAL A 35 59.77 10.59 25.92
C VAL A 35 59.76 9.08 25.63
N TYR A 36 59.19 8.64 24.49
CA TYR A 36 59.92 8.12 23.31
C TYR A 36 59.00 7.43 22.27
N ASN A 37 59.27 7.77 21.01
CA ASN A 37 59.11 7.02 19.75
C ASN A 37 57.73 6.75 19.13
N SER A 38 57.47 7.55 18.09
CA SER A 38 56.77 7.17 16.86
C SER A 38 57.52 6.05 16.12
N PRO A 39 56.83 5.21 15.32
CA PRO A 39 56.97 5.41 13.88
C PRO A 39 55.65 5.32 13.09
N ASN A 40 55.44 6.33 12.25
CA ASN A 40 54.82 6.32 10.92
C ASN A 40 53.98 5.10 10.50
N THR A 41 52.68 5.31 10.35
CA THR A 41 51.85 4.62 9.36
C THR A 41 50.87 5.64 8.74
N PRO A 42 50.73 5.70 7.40
CA PRO A 42 50.08 6.82 6.73
C PRO A 42 48.56 6.78 6.91
N SER A 43 47.98 7.93 7.23
CA SER A 43 46.55 8.21 7.18
C SER A 43 46.02 7.93 5.77
N ARG A 44 45.21 6.88 5.60
CA ARG A 44 44.51 6.60 4.34
C ARG A 44 43.26 7.46 4.27
N SER A 45 43.20 8.29 3.23
CA SER A 45 42.06 9.12 2.86
C SER A 45 40.89 8.27 2.34
N PHE A 46 39.70 8.86 2.39
CA PHE A 46 38.38 8.31 2.05
C PHE A 46 38.21 7.74 0.63
N GLU A 47 39.24 7.77 -0.23
CA GLU A 47 39.17 7.36 -1.63
C GLU A 47 39.48 5.87 -1.87
N SER A 48 40.00 5.12 -0.90
CA SER A 48 40.38 3.71 -1.11
C SER A 48 39.24 2.69 -0.93
N LEU A 49 37.99 3.12 -0.77
CA LEU A 49 36.81 2.24 -0.61
C LEU A 49 36.02 2.04 -1.92
N ALA A 50 36.41 2.69 -3.01
CA ALA A 50 35.61 2.70 -4.25
C ALA A 50 35.96 1.61 -5.29
N GLN A 51 36.81 0.61 -4.98
CA GLN A 51 37.28 -0.36 -5.99
C GLN A 51 37.18 -1.86 -5.63
N ALA A 52 36.35 -2.25 -4.66
CA ALA A 52 36.12 -3.67 -4.38
C ALA A 52 34.71 -4.13 -4.83
N THR A 53 34.60 -4.58 -6.08
CA THR A 53 33.39 -5.25 -6.60
C THR A 53 33.78 -6.58 -7.24
N ILE A 54 33.67 -7.71 -6.53
CA ILE A 54 33.47 -9.04 -7.16
C ILE A 54 32.64 -9.95 -6.22
N GLN A 55 31.39 -10.18 -6.62
CA GLN A 55 30.38 -11.19 -6.19
C GLN A 55 29.96 -11.31 -4.70
N PRO A 56 28.64 -11.38 -4.41
CA PRO A 56 28.14 -11.69 -3.07
C PRO A 56 28.30 -13.18 -2.74
N PRO A 57 28.63 -13.55 -1.49
CA PRO A 57 28.63 -14.95 -1.04
C PRO A 57 27.19 -15.51 -0.99
N PRO A 58 27.02 -16.84 -1.16
CA PRO A 58 25.71 -17.48 -1.04
C PRO A 58 25.15 -17.35 0.39
N PRO A 59 23.81 -17.32 0.56
CA PRO A 59 23.20 -17.20 1.89
C PRO A 59 23.49 -18.45 2.76
N PRO A 60 23.63 -18.29 4.08
CA PRO A 60 23.85 -19.41 4.99
C PRO A 60 22.59 -20.29 5.09
N LEU A 61 22.78 -21.60 5.06
CA LEU A 61 21.74 -22.61 5.31
C LEU A 61 21.35 -22.57 6.79
N TYR A 62 20.08 -22.25 7.08
CA TYR A 62 19.52 -22.37 8.42
C TYR A 62 18.92 -23.76 8.63
N THR A 63 19.50 -24.52 9.55
CA THR A 63 18.93 -25.78 10.06
C THR A 63 17.82 -25.48 11.07
N ARG A 64 16.63 -26.00 10.81
CA ARG A 64 15.45 -25.91 11.68
C ARG A 64 15.66 -26.81 12.91
N TYR A 65 15.52 -26.28 14.13
CA TYR A 65 15.45 -27.08 15.36
C TYR A 65 13.99 -27.44 15.66
N ASP A 66 13.68 -28.73 15.75
CA ASP A 66 12.37 -29.26 16.17
C ASP A 66 12.27 -29.25 17.70
N TYR A 67 11.26 -28.58 18.25
CA TYR A 67 10.82 -28.74 19.63
C TYR A 67 9.63 -29.71 19.68
N GLY A 68 9.85 -30.90 20.25
CA GLY A 68 8.80 -31.88 20.53
C GLY A 68 8.02 -31.51 21.80
N SER A 69 6.70 -31.38 21.68
CA SER A 69 5.78 -31.20 22.80
C SER A 69 5.27 -32.54 23.32
N GLN A 70 5.44 -32.79 24.62
CA GLN A 70 4.74 -33.87 25.33
C GLN A 70 3.34 -33.39 25.72
N ALA A 71 2.30 -34.18 25.41
CA ALA A 71 0.93 -33.99 25.88
C ALA A 71 0.45 -35.25 26.62
N GLY A 72 -0.10 -35.06 27.83
CA GLY A 72 -0.76 -36.11 28.63
C GLY A 72 -2.20 -36.43 28.17
N PRO A 73 -2.84 -37.48 28.71
CA PRO A 73 -3.88 -38.24 28.00
C PRO A 73 -5.32 -37.81 28.34
N SER A 74 -6.20 -37.85 27.33
CA SER A 74 -7.66 -37.80 27.49
C SER A 74 -8.31 -39.13 27.06
N ALA A 75 -9.29 -39.58 27.84
CA ALA A 75 -9.97 -40.88 27.87
C ALA A 75 -10.85 -41.23 26.62
N PRO A 76 -11.32 -42.50 26.47
CA PRO A 76 -11.59 -43.13 25.17
C PRO A 76 -13.05 -43.08 24.67
N ARG A 77 -13.23 -43.23 23.35
CA ARG A 77 -14.52 -43.45 22.66
C ARG A 77 -14.87 -44.96 22.53
N PRO A 78 -16.16 -45.34 22.46
CA PRO A 78 -16.59 -46.74 22.26
C PRO A 78 -16.69 -47.15 20.78
N SER A 79 -16.65 -48.47 20.57
CA SER A 79 -16.37 -49.25 19.36
C SER A 79 -17.53 -49.49 18.38
N MET A 80 -17.15 -49.78 17.13
CA MET A 80 -18.00 -50.26 16.01
C MET A 80 -18.45 -51.72 16.17
N HIS A 81 -19.55 -52.07 15.48
CA HIS A 81 -19.94 -53.45 15.15
C HIS A 81 -19.93 -53.71 13.64
N SER A 82 -19.76 -55.00 13.32
CA SER A 82 -19.26 -55.68 12.12
C SER A 82 -20.32 -56.17 11.12
N TYR A 83 -19.87 -56.61 9.93
CA TYR A 83 -20.06 -57.94 9.25
C TYR A 83 -19.81 -57.81 7.72
N SER A 84 -18.76 -58.42 7.14
CA SER A 84 -18.64 -59.73 6.41
C SER A 84 -19.53 -59.85 5.15
N SER A 85 -19.20 -60.46 3.99
CA SER A 85 -18.07 -61.23 3.43
C SER A 85 -18.41 -61.62 1.96
N SER A 86 -17.39 -62.02 1.16
CA SER A 86 -17.43 -62.82 -0.10
C SER A 86 -17.81 -62.08 -1.42
N SER A 87 -17.30 -62.38 -2.62
CA SER A 87 -16.22 -63.26 -3.13
C SER A 87 -15.89 -62.86 -4.58
N LYS A 88 -14.61 -63.03 -4.93
CA LYS A 88 -13.95 -63.15 -6.25
C LYS A 88 -14.79 -63.08 -7.55
N ALA A 89 -14.49 -62.04 -8.31
CA ALA A 89 -13.88 -62.10 -9.65
C ALA A 89 -14.42 -63.14 -10.64
N SER A 90 -15.39 -62.73 -11.45
CA SER A 90 -15.46 -63.09 -12.87
C SER A 90 -16.24 -62.02 -13.64
N GLN A 91 -15.73 -61.67 -14.82
CA GLN A 91 -16.25 -60.71 -15.82
C GLN A 91 -15.52 -59.35 -15.89
N ILE A 92 -14.23 -59.46 -16.14
CA ILE A 92 -13.44 -58.48 -16.89
C ILE A 92 -14.05 -58.39 -18.30
N SER A 93 -14.93 -57.39 -18.54
CA SER A 93 -15.19 -56.72 -19.83
C SER A 93 -16.57 -56.01 -19.94
N ALA A 94 -17.32 -55.78 -18.85
CA ALA A 94 -18.69 -55.22 -18.98
C ALA A 94 -19.09 -54.12 -17.97
N LEU A 95 -18.16 -53.48 -17.26
CA LEU A 95 -18.46 -52.44 -16.25
C LEU A 95 -17.65 -51.15 -16.47
N GLU A 96 -17.71 -50.60 -17.68
CA GLU A 96 -17.38 -49.18 -17.94
C GLU A 96 -18.62 -48.28 -17.93
N LYS A 97 -19.75 -48.74 -17.38
CA LYS A 97 -20.94 -47.92 -17.14
C LYS A 97 -21.36 -48.09 -15.69
N ASP A 98 -21.58 -46.95 -15.04
CA ASP A 98 -22.08 -46.78 -13.67
C ASP A 98 -21.06 -46.91 -12.52
N HIS A 99 -20.01 -46.08 -12.57
CA HIS A 99 -19.62 -45.36 -11.35
C HIS A 99 -20.45 -44.07 -11.28
N PRO A 100 -21.00 -43.69 -10.11
CA PRO A 100 -21.49 -42.32 -9.93
C PRO A 100 -20.29 -41.42 -10.17
N THR A 101 -20.28 -40.77 -11.33
CA THR A 101 -19.35 -39.69 -11.61
C THR A 101 -19.52 -38.71 -10.46
N LEU A 102 -18.49 -38.61 -9.61
CA LEU A 102 -18.31 -37.42 -8.80
C LEU A 102 -18.56 -36.23 -9.74
N PRO A 103 -19.45 -35.29 -9.38
CA PRO A 103 -19.81 -34.21 -10.30
C PRO A 103 -18.53 -33.55 -10.78
N GLY A 104 -18.31 -33.59 -12.09
CA GLY A 104 -17.09 -33.10 -12.71
C GLY A 104 -16.82 -31.67 -12.29
N TYR A 105 -15.80 -31.45 -11.47
CA TYR A 105 -15.41 -30.12 -11.02
C TYR A 105 -14.84 -29.36 -12.21
N THR A 106 -15.64 -28.42 -12.70
CA THR A 106 -15.50 -27.78 -14.00
C THR A 106 -15.17 -26.30 -13.83
N GLN A 107 -14.31 -25.80 -14.72
CA GLN A 107 -13.79 -24.43 -14.88
C GLN A 107 -14.64 -23.27 -14.33
N LEU A 108 -13.96 -22.32 -13.70
CA LEU A 108 -14.48 -20.99 -13.36
C LEU A 108 -14.56 -20.14 -14.63
N ASP A 109 -15.77 -19.76 -15.03
CA ASP A 109 -16.02 -18.79 -16.10
C ASP A 109 -15.96 -17.38 -15.50
N THR A 110 -14.98 -16.57 -15.87
CA THR A 110 -14.83 -15.17 -15.39
C THR A 110 -14.68 -14.25 -16.58
N LYS A 111 -15.56 -13.25 -16.68
CA LYS A 111 -15.51 -12.24 -17.73
C LYS A 111 -15.18 -10.89 -17.12
N THR A 112 -14.16 -10.24 -17.66
CA THR A 112 -13.68 -8.93 -17.20
C THR A 112 -13.73 -7.94 -18.36
N VAL A 113 -14.32 -6.77 -18.12
CA VAL A 113 -14.38 -5.66 -19.08
C VAL A 113 -14.03 -4.37 -18.34
N VAL A 114 -13.16 -3.55 -18.90
CA VAL A 114 -12.90 -2.21 -18.37
C VAL A 114 -14.13 -1.33 -18.58
N SER A 115 -14.67 -0.75 -17.52
CA SER A 115 -15.64 0.33 -17.61
C SER A 115 -14.98 1.58 -18.20
N GLU A 116 -15.78 2.41 -18.85
CA GLU A 116 -15.38 3.74 -19.26
C GLU A 116 -15.06 4.69 -18.06
N ASP A 117 -15.51 4.40 -16.83
CA ASP A 117 -15.08 5.12 -15.59
C ASP A 117 -13.79 4.57 -15.00
N GLY A 118 -13.19 3.59 -15.66
CA GLY A 118 -11.91 3.02 -15.32
C GLY A 118 -11.88 1.86 -14.36
N ARG A 119 -13.01 1.58 -13.72
CA ARG A 119 -13.11 0.41 -12.86
C ARG A 119 -13.25 -0.86 -13.70
N LEU A 120 -12.83 -1.99 -13.14
CA LEU A 120 -12.99 -3.29 -13.79
C LEU A 120 -14.39 -3.83 -13.56
N ASN A 121 -15.21 -3.98 -14.60
CA ASN A 121 -16.44 -4.76 -14.52
C ASN A 121 -16.11 -6.24 -14.57
N ILE A 122 -16.36 -6.96 -13.48
CA ILE A 122 -16.15 -8.39 -13.39
C ILE A 122 -17.49 -9.08 -13.19
N SER A 123 -17.74 -10.10 -14.01
CA SER A 123 -18.79 -11.09 -13.74
C SER A 123 -18.15 -12.44 -13.49
N PHE A 124 -18.43 -12.98 -12.32
CA PHE A 124 -18.08 -14.36 -11.95
C PHE A 124 -19.23 -15.29 -12.34
N GLY A 125 -18.93 -16.42 -12.97
CA GLY A 125 -19.92 -17.42 -13.34
C GLY A 125 -20.55 -18.11 -12.13
N ASN A 126 -21.66 -18.84 -12.37
CA ASN A 126 -22.59 -19.41 -11.39
C ASN A 126 -22.02 -20.40 -10.34
N ARG A 127 -20.72 -20.59 -10.26
CA ARG A 127 -20.08 -21.69 -9.51
C ARG A 127 -19.22 -21.26 -8.33
N MET A 128 -19.18 -19.96 -8.03
CA MET A 128 -18.72 -19.43 -6.73
C MET A 128 -19.87 -19.31 -5.73
N SER A 129 -20.73 -20.34 -5.61
CA SER A 129 -21.93 -20.30 -4.76
C SER A 129 -21.68 -20.68 -3.31
N LYS A 130 -20.49 -21.24 -2.99
CA LYS A 130 -20.11 -21.60 -1.61
C LYS A 130 -19.48 -20.39 -0.91
N ALA A 131 -19.94 -20.12 0.31
CA ALA A 131 -19.40 -19.06 1.16
C ALA A 131 -17.94 -19.34 1.54
N LEU A 132 -17.20 -18.28 1.86
CA LEU A 132 -15.88 -18.36 2.48
C LEU A 132 -15.95 -19.23 3.76
N PRO A 133 -14.94 -20.08 4.03
CA PRO A 133 -14.85 -20.82 5.29
C PRO A 133 -14.84 -19.85 6.48
N GLU A 134 -15.42 -20.21 7.63
CA GLU A 134 -15.43 -19.33 8.82
C GLU A 134 -14.01 -18.93 9.29
N SER A 135 -13.00 -19.76 9.01
CA SER A 135 -11.60 -19.56 9.40
C SER A 135 -10.72 -18.86 8.35
N TYR A 136 -11.30 -18.22 7.32
CA TYR A 136 -10.52 -17.55 6.27
C TYR A 136 -9.71 -16.34 6.78
N GLY A 137 -9.98 -15.91 8.02
CA GLY A 137 -9.26 -14.85 8.69
C GLY A 137 -8.52 -15.28 9.94
N ALA A 138 -7.65 -16.29 9.83
CA ALA A 138 -6.82 -16.71 10.95
C ALA A 138 -5.83 -15.61 11.36
N PRO A 139 -5.52 -15.46 12.67
CA PRO A 139 -4.52 -14.50 13.14
C PRO A 139 -3.16 -14.69 12.46
N VAL A 140 -2.52 -13.58 12.11
CA VAL A 140 -1.17 -13.57 11.55
C VAL A 140 -0.17 -13.42 12.69
N HIS A 141 0.85 -14.27 12.70
CA HIS A 141 1.96 -14.16 13.64
C HIS A 141 2.97 -13.14 13.14
N GLU A 142 3.14 -12.04 13.87
CA GLU A 142 4.14 -11.01 13.59
C GLU A 142 5.39 -11.28 14.43
N GLU A 143 6.51 -11.57 13.77
CA GLU A 143 7.75 -11.92 14.46
C GLU A 143 8.44 -10.70 15.08
N GLY A 144 8.92 -10.84 16.32
CA GLY A 144 9.78 -9.85 16.97
C GLY A 144 9.10 -8.55 17.39
N ILE A 145 7.76 -8.52 17.47
CA ILE A 145 7.00 -7.37 17.98
C ILE A 145 7.22 -7.18 19.49
N ASP A 146 7.18 -5.93 19.95
CA ASP A 146 7.28 -5.57 21.37
C ASP A 146 5.92 -5.08 21.87
N GLU A 147 5.03 -6.00 22.23
CA GLU A 147 3.62 -5.71 22.56
C GLU A 147 3.46 -4.71 23.71
N THR A 148 4.39 -4.69 24.65
CA THR A 148 4.32 -3.86 25.87
C THR A 148 5.19 -2.60 25.79
N GLY A 149 6.30 -2.66 25.06
CA GLY A 149 7.29 -1.60 24.95
C GLY A 149 7.27 -0.80 23.65
N PHE A 150 6.33 -1.04 22.73
CA PHE A 150 6.37 -0.43 21.38
C PHE A 150 6.45 1.11 21.38
N ARG A 151 5.81 1.79 22.34
CA ARG A 151 5.86 3.26 22.46
C ARG A 151 7.25 3.82 22.78
N SER A 152 8.18 2.97 23.21
CA SER A 152 9.57 3.30 23.50
C SER A 152 10.50 2.87 22.35
N ALA A 153 10.02 2.85 21.12
CA ALA A 153 10.79 2.48 19.94
C ALA A 153 12.11 3.29 19.86
N PRO A 154 13.23 2.66 19.45
CA PRO A 154 14.49 3.38 19.29
C PRO A 154 14.37 4.44 18.20
N ARG A 155 15.22 5.46 18.26
CA ARG A 155 15.27 6.49 17.21
C ARG A 155 15.63 5.83 15.87
N MET A 156 14.89 6.18 14.81
CA MET A 156 15.00 5.59 13.47
C MET A 156 15.12 6.68 12.40
N ASN A 157 15.81 6.36 11.31
CA ASN A 157 15.68 7.02 10.01
C ASN A 157 14.51 6.36 9.24
N ILE A 158 13.41 7.07 9.08
CA ILE A 158 12.19 6.53 8.45
C ILE A 158 12.07 7.14 7.06
N ASN A 159 12.03 6.29 6.04
CA ASN A 159 11.75 6.71 4.67
C ASN A 159 10.28 6.46 4.33
N ILE A 160 9.54 7.55 4.13
CA ILE A 160 8.13 7.50 3.70
C ILE A 160 8.09 7.70 2.19
N MET A 161 7.77 6.65 1.43
CA MET A 161 7.73 6.67 -0.03
C MET A 161 6.28 6.78 -0.52
N ILE A 162 5.91 7.91 -1.12
CA ILE A 162 4.54 8.17 -1.59
C ILE A 162 4.54 8.56 -3.06
N VAL A 163 3.86 7.75 -3.87
CA VAL A 163 3.50 8.08 -5.26
C VAL A 163 2.03 8.48 -5.30
N GLY A 164 1.73 9.63 -5.89
CA GLY A 164 0.35 10.08 -6.03
C GLY A 164 0.20 11.60 -6.16
N SER A 165 -1.03 12.05 -5.95
CA SER A 165 -1.43 13.45 -5.97
C SER A 165 -1.20 14.12 -4.61
N ARG A 166 -1.56 15.41 -4.50
CA ARG A 166 -1.56 16.12 -3.21
C ARG A 166 -2.38 15.38 -2.14
N GLY A 167 -3.49 14.74 -2.52
CA GLY A 167 -4.35 14.00 -1.61
C GLY A 167 -3.68 12.76 -1.01
N ASP A 168 -2.69 12.20 -1.71
CA ASP A 168 -1.87 11.08 -1.25
C ASP A 168 -0.71 11.54 -0.38
N VAL A 169 -0.07 12.66 -0.74
CA VAL A 169 1.14 13.16 -0.05
C VAL A 169 0.82 13.88 1.26
N GLN A 170 -0.22 14.73 1.28
CA GLN A 170 -0.53 15.59 2.41
C GLN A 170 -0.75 14.84 3.74
N PRO A 171 -1.46 13.69 3.79
CA PRO A 171 -1.59 12.88 5.01
C PRO A 171 -0.24 12.50 5.63
N TYR A 172 0.78 12.22 4.83
CA TYR A 172 2.09 11.79 5.32
C TYR A 172 2.99 12.93 5.79
N LEU A 173 2.63 14.19 5.48
CA LEU A 173 3.22 15.34 6.16
C LEU A 173 2.81 15.35 7.63
N ALA A 174 1.52 15.13 7.91
CA ALA A 174 1.01 15.05 9.26
C ALA A 174 1.60 13.87 10.03
N LEU A 175 1.64 12.67 9.43
CA LEU A 175 2.30 11.51 10.03
C LEU A 175 3.79 11.77 10.27
N GLY A 176 4.50 12.33 9.29
CA GLY A 176 5.93 12.62 9.40
C GLY A 176 6.26 13.59 10.53
N LYS A 177 5.47 14.66 10.68
CA LYS A 177 5.60 15.61 11.80
C LYS A 177 5.35 14.93 13.14
N GLN A 178 4.38 14.01 13.21
CA GLN A 178 4.11 13.26 14.43
C GLN A 178 5.27 12.30 14.77
N LEU A 179 5.83 11.60 13.78
CA LEU A 179 7.01 10.75 13.96
C LEU A 179 8.25 11.55 14.43
N GLN A 180 8.43 12.79 13.99
CA GLN A 180 9.53 13.65 14.47
C GLN A 180 9.41 13.97 15.97
N GLN A 181 8.20 14.03 16.54
CA GLN A 181 8.01 14.24 17.98
C GLN A 181 8.56 13.07 18.82
N TYR A 182 8.68 11.88 18.23
CA TYR A 182 9.32 10.69 18.83
C TYR A 182 10.84 10.65 18.54
N GLY A 183 11.40 11.73 18.01
CA GLY A 183 12.82 11.86 17.72
C GLY A 183 13.26 11.22 16.39
N HIS A 184 12.36 10.58 15.63
CA HIS A 184 12.72 9.97 14.35
C HIS A 184 13.22 11.01 13.35
N ASN A 185 14.16 10.59 12.51
CA ASN A 185 14.63 11.39 11.38
C ASN A 185 13.83 10.97 10.14
N VAL A 186 12.90 11.80 9.72
CA VAL A 186 11.90 11.43 8.70
C VAL A 186 12.24 12.05 7.35
N ARG A 187 12.29 11.21 6.32
CA ARG A 187 12.37 11.61 4.91
C ARG A 187 11.09 11.23 4.20
N LEU A 188 10.47 12.19 3.54
CA LEU A 188 9.33 11.98 2.66
C LEU A 188 9.81 12.03 1.21
N SER A 189 9.75 10.89 0.56
CA SER A 189 10.23 10.64 -0.80
C SER A 189 9.03 10.60 -1.74
N THR A 190 8.93 11.61 -2.59
CA THR A 190 7.80 11.80 -3.52
C THR A 190 8.24 12.64 -4.72
N HIS A 191 7.28 13.12 -5.51
CA HIS A 191 7.53 13.86 -6.73
C HIS A 191 8.07 15.27 -6.46
N GLU A 192 8.92 15.77 -7.35
CA GLU A 192 9.57 17.09 -7.27
C GLU A 192 8.60 18.26 -7.00
N THR A 193 7.39 18.22 -7.58
CA THR A 193 6.37 19.27 -7.42
C THR A 193 5.98 19.51 -5.95
N PHE A 194 6.16 18.50 -5.07
CA PHE A 194 5.83 18.59 -3.66
C PHE A 194 7.01 19.00 -2.77
N ARG A 195 8.24 19.17 -3.33
CA ARG A 195 9.44 19.52 -2.57
C ARG A 195 9.22 20.64 -1.57
N LYS A 196 8.66 21.76 -2.06
CA LYS A 196 8.40 22.94 -1.22
C LYS A 196 7.47 22.59 -0.06
N MET A 197 6.38 21.88 -0.34
CA MET A 197 5.41 21.47 0.68
C MET A 197 6.03 20.55 1.75
N VAL A 198 6.90 19.62 1.35
CA VAL A 198 7.60 18.74 2.29
C VAL A 198 8.59 19.52 3.17
N LYS A 199 9.38 20.41 2.55
CA LYS A 199 10.37 21.23 3.26
C LYS A 199 9.72 22.25 4.20
N ASP A 200 8.65 22.91 3.77
CA ASP A 200 7.86 23.82 4.62
C ASP A 200 7.28 23.09 5.85
N ALA A 201 7.00 21.78 5.73
CA ALA A 201 6.55 20.95 6.85
C ALA A 201 7.68 20.53 7.81
N GLY A 202 8.95 20.87 7.53
CA GLY A 202 10.11 20.54 8.35
C GLY A 202 10.66 19.12 8.13
N LEU A 203 10.24 18.44 7.05
CA LEU A 203 10.67 17.07 6.73
C LEU A 203 11.83 17.07 5.72
N ARG A 204 12.65 16.01 5.75
CA ARG A 204 13.60 15.78 4.66
C ARG A 204 12.84 15.39 3.40
N PHE A 205 13.32 15.82 2.25
CA PHE A 205 12.73 15.51 0.95
C PHE A 205 13.70 14.68 0.12
N TYR A 206 13.15 13.82 -0.75
CA TYR A 206 13.89 13.20 -1.84
C TYR A 206 12.98 13.07 -3.07
N ASN A 207 13.48 13.45 -4.24
CA ASN A 207 12.75 13.31 -5.49
C ASN A 207 12.86 11.88 -6.03
N ILE A 208 11.73 11.15 -6.07
CA ILE A 208 11.69 9.80 -6.64
C ILE A 208 11.48 9.79 -8.17
N GLY A 209 11.34 10.95 -8.79
CA GLY A 209 11.02 11.07 -10.21
C GLY A 209 9.54 10.87 -10.52
N GLY A 210 9.23 10.87 -11.81
CA GLY A 210 7.85 10.84 -12.31
C GLY A 210 7.07 12.14 -12.04
N ASP A 211 6.14 12.45 -12.94
CA ASP A 211 5.26 13.62 -12.82
C ASP A 211 3.84 13.18 -12.43
N PRO A 212 3.31 13.62 -11.27
CA PRO A 212 1.92 13.39 -10.87
C PRO A 212 0.92 13.81 -11.94
N HIS A 213 1.20 14.89 -12.68
CA HIS A 213 0.31 15.37 -13.73
C HIS A 213 0.30 14.41 -14.93
N GLU A 214 1.46 13.87 -15.31
CA GLU A 214 1.53 12.85 -16.36
C GLU A 214 0.85 11.55 -15.92
N LEU A 215 1.04 11.13 -14.66
CA LEU A 215 0.35 9.97 -14.07
C LEU A 215 -1.18 10.15 -14.03
N MET A 216 -1.65 11.31 -13.55
CA MET A 216 -3.08 11.62 -13.45
C MET A 216 -3.71 11.79 -14.84
N SER A 217 -3.06 12.51 -15.76
CA SER A 217 -3.56 12.67 -17.13
C SER A 217 -3.61 11.34 -17.88
N TYR A 218 -2.65 10.45 -17.64
CA TYR A 218 -2.70 9.09 -18.16
C TYR A 218 -3.89 8.32 -17.60
N MET A 219 -4.12 8.38 -16.28
CA MET A 219 -5.28 7.73 -15.66
C MET A 219 -6.61 8.32 -16.13
N VAL A 220 -6.70 9.62 -16.41
CA VAL A 220 -7.93 10.21 -16.98
C VAL A 220 -8.16 9.73 -18.42
N ARG A 221 -7.09 9.64 -19.23
CA ARG A 221 -7.18 9.16 -20.63
C ARG A 221 -7.38 7.65 -20.73
N ASN A 222 -6.89 6.92 -19.74
CA ASN A 222 -6.96 5.47 -19.63
C ASN A 222 -7.47 5.13 -18.24
N PRO A 223 -8.77 5.37 -17.99
CA PRO A 223 -9.32 5.17 -16.65
C PRO A 223 -9.19 3.70 -16.24
N GLY A 224 -9.15 2.78 -17.21
CA GLY A 224 -8.98 1.34 -17.00
C GLY A 224 -7.59 0.88 -16.56
N LEU A 225 -7.56 -0.15 -15.71
CA LEU A 225 -6.33 -0.93 -15.42
C LEU A 225 -5.79 -1.68 -16.65
N ILE A 226 -6.61 -1.93 -17.68
CA ILE A 226 -6.18 -2.49 -18.98
C ILE A 226 -6.02 -1.35 -20.00
N PRO A 227 -4.83 -1.19 -20.61
CA PRO A 227 -4.63 -0.19 -21.65
C PRO A 227 -5.55 -0.44 -22.85
N GLY A 228 -6.25 0.60 -23.34
CA GLY A 228 -7.02 0.52 -24.57
C GLY A 228 -6.13 0.34 -25.82
N ILE A 229 -6.75 -0.05 -26.94
CA ILE A 229 -6.06 -0.22 -28.24
C ILE A 229 -5.42 1.11 -28.73
N GLU A 230 -5.98 2.26 -28.36
CA GLU A 230 -5.43 3.58 -28.67
C GLU A 230 -4.15 3.91 -27.87
N SER A 231 -4.12 3.52 -26.59
CA SER A 231 -2.93 3.61 -25.72
C SER A 231 -1.73 2.82 -26.28
N LEU A 232 -2.00 1.71 -26.96
CA LEU A 232 -1.00 0.88 -27.64
C LEU A 232 -0.42 1.55 -28.89
N LYS A 233 -1.22 2.31 -29.64
CA LYS A 233 -0.79 2.99 -30.87
C LYS A 233 0.04 4.25 -30.61
N ASN A 234 -0.14 4.89 -29.46
CA ASN A 234 0.53 6.16 -29.12
C ASN A 234 1.90 6.02 -28.42
N GLY A 235 2.34 4.80 -28.14
CA GLY A 235 3.63 4.54 -27.45
C GLY A 235 3.60 4.80 -25.93
N ASP A 236 2.41 5.01 -25.35
CA ASP A 236 2.22 5.39 -23.94
C ASP A 236 2.71 4.31 -22.96
N ILE A 237 2.71 3.05 -23.38
CA ILE A 237 3.19 1.92 -22.55
C ILE A 237 4.70 2.01 -22.29
N GLY A 238 5.49 2.36 -23.32
CA GLY A 238 6.95 2.47 -23.19
C GLY A 238 7.34 3.64 -22.27
N LYS A 239 6.65 4.79 -22.42
CA LYS A 239 6.81 5.95 -21.55
C LYS A 239 6.44 5.62 -20.09
N LYS A 240 5.31 4.94 -19.88
CA LYS A 240 4.89 4.47 -18.55
C LYS A 240 5.90 3.52 -17.92
N GLN A 241 6.40 2.53 -18.66
CA GLN A 241 7.41 1.61 -18.15
C GLN A 241 8.72 2.32 -17.80
N LYS A 242 9.11 3.34 -18.57
CA LYS A 242 10.27 4.18 -18.25
C LYS A 242 10.04 4.99 -16.98
N MET A 243 8.90 5.64 -16.86
CA MET A 243 8.52 6.43 -15.67
C MET A 243 8.46 5.56 -14.41
N VAL A 244 7.80 4.39 -14.48
CA VAL A 244 7.79 3.43 -13.36
C VAL A 244 9.20 2.97 -13.05
N GLY A 245 10.04 2.71 -14.06
CA GLY A 245 11.45 2.40 -13.85
C GLY A 245 12.20 3.49 -13.10
N GLU A 246 12.00 4.75 -13.45
CA GLU A 246 12.56 5.91 -12.76
C GLU A 246 12.09 5.98 -11.30
N ILE A 247 10.79 5.80 -11.05
CA ILE A 247 10.22 5.77 -9.70
C ILE A 247 10.83 4.64 -8.86
N LEU A 248 10.97 3.42 -9.42
CA LEU A 248 11.58 2.29 -8.72
C LEU A 248 13.03 2.61 -8.30
N GLU A 249 13.81 3.19 -9.21
CA GLU A 249 15.20 3.60 -8.97
C GLU A 249 15.29 4.72 -7.94
N GLY A 250 14.44 5.74 -8.08
CA GLY A 250 14.35 6.87 -7.16
C GLY A 250 13.95 6.43 -5.75
N CYS A 251 13.00 5.51 -5.62
CA CYS A 251 12.60 4.95 -4.34
C CYS A 251 13.74 4.19 -3.66
N PHE A 252 14.47 3.34 -4.38
CA PHE A 252 15.62 2.65 -3.80
C PHE A 252 16.73 3.62 -3.38
N ALA A 253 17.09 4.55 -4.26
CA ALA A 253 18.10 5.57 -3.96
C ALA A 253 17.67 6.45 -2.77
N SER A 254 16.39 6.76 -2.62
CA SER A 254 15.88 7.56 -1.51
C SER A 254 16.13 6.95 -0.12
N CYS A 255 16.41 5.63 -0.05
CA CYS A 255 16.78 4.98 1.21
C CYS A 255 18.16 5.38 1.73
N PHE A 256 19.07 5.91 0.90
CA PHE A 256 20.45 6.19 1.32
C PHE A 256 21.13 7.37 0.63
N ALA A 257 20.73 7.71 -0.60
CA ALA A 257 21.36 8.78 -1.35
C ALA A 257 21.02 10.16 -0.76
N PRO A 258 21.93 11.13 -0.84
CA PRO A 258 21.61 12.52 -0.52
C PRO A 258 20.69 13.12 -1.59
N ASP A 259 19.87 14.09 -1.19
CA ASP A 259 19.12 14.90 -2.16
C ASP A 259 20.03 16.00 -2.73
N TYR A 260 20.62 15.70 -3.89
CA TYR A 260 21.66 16.51 -4.57
C TYR A 260 21.26 17.97 -4.87
N GLY A 261 19.98 18.34 -4.73
CA GLY A 261 19.50 19.72 -4.90
C GLY A 261 19.44 20.58 -3.64
N SER A 262 19.70 20.02 -2.45
CA SER A 262 19.38 20.68 -1.17
C SER A 262 20.56 21.33 -0.45
N GLY A 263 21.81 20.99 -0.77
CA GLY A 263 23.00 21.54 -0.12
C GLY A 263 23.17 21.22 1.38
N GLU A 264 22.21 20.55 2.02
CA GLU A 264 22.10 20.38 3.48
C GLU A 264 22.07 18.90 3.95
N ASP A 265 22.43 17.93 3.10
CA ASP A 265 22.24 16.51 3.45
C ASP A 265 23.45 15.90 4.18
N THR A 266 23.34 15.76 5.50
CA THR A 266 24.31 15.09 6.40
C THR A 266 24.37 13.56 6.26
N GLY A 267 23.88 12.99 5.16
CA GLY A 267 23.70 11.56 4.97
C GLY A 267 22.38 11.03 5.55
N PHE A 268 21.88 9.94 4.98
CA PHE A 268 20.66 9.25 5.39
C PHE A 268 20.81 7.76 5.12
N ALA A 269 20.28 6.91 5.99
CA ALA A 269 20.23 5.45 5.76
C ALA A 269 18.97 4.93 6.44
N ALA A 270 18.00 4.44 5.67
CA ALA A 270 16.70 4.04 6.18
C ALA A 270 16.79 2.82 7.10
N ASP A 271 16.22 2.92 8.30
CA ASP A 271 16.02 1.81 9.24
C ASP A 271 14.64 1.16 9.04
N ALA A 272 13.69 1.87 8.44
CA ALA A 272 12.34 1.41 8.14
C ALA A 272 11.73 2.17 6.95
N ILE A 273 10.80 1.51 6.25
CA ILE A 273 10.05 2.08 5.13
C ILE A 273 8.57 2.14 5.48
N ILE A 274 7.94 3.30 5.24
CA ILE A 274 6.49 3.43 5.13
C ILE A 274 6.18 3.72 3.66
N SER A 275 5.22 3.03 3.04
CA SER A 275 4.95 3.27 1.62
C SER A 275 3.50 3.02 1.25
N ASN A 276 3.03 3.62 0.15
CA ASN A 276 1.74 3.30 -0.45
C ASN A 276 1.89 2.32 -1.64
N PRO A 277 0.84 1.55 -1.96
CA PRO A 277 0.90 0.56 -3.05
C PRO A 277 1.29 1.12 -4.43
N PRO A 278 0.85 2.33 -4.86
CA PRO A 278 1.27 2.92 -6.13
C PRO A 278 2.77 3.11 -6.33
N THR A 279 3.58 2.99 -5.27
CA THR A 279 5.04 3.07 -5.36
C THR A 279 5.65 1.87 -6.09
N PHE A 280 5.07 0.68 -5.95
CA PHE A 280 5.58 -0.63 -6.44
C PHE A 280 7.00 -1.04 -5.98
N ALA A 281 7.82 -0.13 -5.46
CA ALA A 281 9.19 -0.37 -5.03
C ALA A 281 9.28 -0.98 -3.61
N HIS A 282 8.30 -0.68 -2.76
CA HIS A 282 8.26 -0.88 -1.31
C HIS A 282 8.93 -2.17 -0.82
N ILE A 283 8.30 -3.32 -1.04
CA ILE A 283 8.72 -4.62 -0.49
C ILE A 283 10.03 -5.09 -1.12
N HIS A 284 10.29 -4.71 -2.37
CA HIS A 284 11.53 -5.06 -3.04
C HIS A 284 12.72 -4.29 -2.44
N CYS A 285 12.54 -3.00 -2.13
CA CYS A 285 13.56 -2.22 -1.42
C CYS A 285 13.76 -2.77 0.00
N ALA A 286 12.68 -3.09 0.71
CA ALA A 286 12.73 -3.66 2.05
C ALA A 286 13.43 -5.03 2.09
N GLU A 287 13.14 -5.91 1.13
CA GLU A 287 13.79 -7.22 0.94
C GLU A 287 15.28 -7.07 0.64
N ALA A 288 15.66 -6.16 -0.26
CA ALA A 288 17.06 -5.92 -0.58
C ALA A 288 17.84 -5.43 0.64
N LEU A 289 17.28 -4.47 1.39
CA LEU A 289 17.94 -3.83 2.52
C LEU A 289 17.85 -4.63 3.82
N GLY A 290 16.90 -5.57 3.94
CA GLY A 290 16.68 -6.34 5.17
C GLY A 290 16.07 -5.52 6.31
N ILE A 291 15.20 -4.56 5.96
CA ILE A 291 14.57 -3.61 6.89
C ILE A 291 13.04 -3.74 6.89
N PRO A 292 12.35 -3.36 7.97
CA PRO A 292 10.90 -3.44 8.04
C PRO A 292 10.18 -2.48 7.09
N LEU A 293 9.05 -2.96 6.58
CA LEU A 293 8.12 -2.25 5.72
C LEU A 293 6.76 -2.21 6.41
N LEU A 294 6.15 -1.03 6.42
CA LEU A 294 4.73 -0.85 6.67
C LEU A 294 4.06 -0.24 5.44
N LEU A 295 2.94 -0.81 5.03
CA LEU A 295 2.12 -0.22 3.98
C LEU A 295 1.03 0.65 4.58
N SER A 296 0.81 1.81 4.00
CA SER A 296 -0.23 2.73 4.43
C SER A 296 -0.96 3.29 3.23
N PHE A 297 -2.28 3.44 3.34
CA PHE A 297 -3.07 3.97 2.25
C PHE A 297 -4.40 4.59 2.69
N THR A 298 -4.99 5.33 1.75
CA THR A 298 -6.26 6.06 1.89
C THR A 298 -7.44 5.33 1.27
N MET A 299 -7.26 4.08 0.84
CA MET A 299 -8.35 3.20 0.41
C MET A 299 -7.99 1.73 0.66
N PRO A 300 -8.98 0.83 0.85
CA PRO A 300 -8.73 -0.59 1.02
C PRO A 300 -7.91 -1.19 -0.14
N TRP A 301 -6.83 -1.90 0.20
CA TRP A 301 -5.97 -2.60 -0.76
C TRP A 301 -5.70 -4.06 -0.35
N CYS A 302 -5.99 -4.41 0.91
CA CYS A 302 -5.93 -5.77 1.43
C CYS A 302 -7.21 -6.53 1.09
N PRO A 303 -7.12 -7.82 0.73
CA PRO A 303 -8.28 -8.68 0.55
C PRO A 303 -9.25 -8.60 1.73
N THR A 304 -10.54 -8.44 1.43
CA THR A 304 -11.63 -8.56 2.39
C THR A 304 -12.90 -8.98 1.66
N ALA A 305 -13.75 -9.72 2.35
CA ALA A 305 -15.05 -10.14 1.88
C ALA A 305 -16.12 -9.08 2.14
N SER A 306 -15.83 -8.05 2.93
CA SER A 306 -16.77 -6.99 3.29
C SER A 306 -17.10 -6.03 2.15
N SER A 307 -16.16 -5.80 1.25
CA SER A 307 -16.32 -4.89 0.12
C SER A 307 -15.35 -5.20 -1.02
N PRO A 308 -15.72 -4.95 -2.28
CA PRO A 308 -14.81 -5.18 -3.39
C PRO A 308 -13.65 -4.19 -3.34
N HIS A 309 -12.56 -4.54 -4.03
CA HIS A 309 -11.46 -3.63 -4.28
C HIS A 309 -12.01 -2.32 -4.88
N PRO A 310 -11.63 -1.13 -4.39
CA PRO A 310 -12.21 0.15 -4.82
C PRO A 310 -12.16 0.41 -6.34
N LEU A 311 -11.12 -0.11 -7.00
CA LEU A 311 -10.93 -0.06 -8.46
C LEU A 311 -11.77 -1.08 -9.28
N VAL A 312 -12.66 -1.84 -8.64
CA VAL A 312 -13.42 -2.92 -9.26
C VAL A 312 -14.92 -2.72 -9.10
N ASN A 313 -15.64 -2.92 -10.19
CA ASN A 313 -17.09 -3.10 -10.23
C ASN A 313 -17.44 -4.57 -10.38
N ILE A 314 -18.13 -5.13 -9.39
CA ILE A 314 -18.63 -6.49 -9.52
C ILE A 314 -20.02 -6.42 -10.13
N LYS A 315 -20.16 -6.92 -11.38
CA LYS A 315 -21.45 -7.18 -12.00
C LYS A 315 -21.89 -8.56 -11.56
N GLN A 316 -22.84 -8.61 -10.61
CA GLN A 316 -23.44 -9.86 -10.18
C GLN A 316 -24.11 -10.54 -11.40
N SER A 317 -23.59 -11.71 -11.75
CA SER A 317 -24.08 -12.55 -12.82
C SER A 317 -24.42 -13.90 -12.19
N GLY A 318 -25.71 -14.16 -11.97
CA GLY A 318 -26.22 -15.42 -11.43
C GLY A 318 -25.82 -15.70 -9.97
N SER A 319 -25.48 -16.95 -9.64
CA SER A 319 -25.43 -17.47 -8.25
C SER A 319 -24.09 -17.30 -7.52
N THR A 320 -23.31 -16.28 -7.85
CA THR A 320 -22.04 -15.98 -7.15
C THR A 320 -22.28 -15.40 -5.76
N GLU A 321 -21.63 -15.97 -4.74
CA GLU A 321 -21.66 -15.47 -3.38
C GLU A 321 -20.91 -14.10 -3.29
N PRO A 322 -21.56 -13.02 -2.82
CA PRO A 322 -21.00 -11.67 -2.87
C PRO A 322 -19.69 -11.48 -2.09
N ARG A 323 -19.52 -12.14 -0.95
CA ARG A 323 -18.31 -12.01 -0.11
C ARG A 323 -17.09 -12.60 -0.81
N MET A 324 -17.24 -13.73 -1.47
CA MET A 324 -16.21 -14.34 -2.34
C MET A 324 -15.82 -13.41 -3.49
N ALA A 325 -16.82 -12.82 -4.16
CA ALA A 325 -16.58 -11.90 -5.26
C ALA A 325 -15.75 -10.67 -4.79
N ASN A 326 -16.07 -10.15 -3.60
CA ASN A 326 -15.31 -9.07 -2.97
C ASN A 326 -13.87 -9.48 -2.70
N TYR A 327 -13.64 -10.63 -2.06
CA TYR A 327 -12.30 -11.10 -1.71
C TYR A 327 -11.40 -11.29 -2.96
N TYR A 328 -11.91 -11.96 -3.98
CA TYR A 328 -11.12 -12.23 -5.20
C TYR A 328 -10.87 -11.00 -6.07
N SER A 329 -11.65 -9.94 -5.91
CA SER A 329 -11.40 -8.70 -6.65
C SER A 329 -10.01 -8.11 -6.36
N TYR A 330 -9.48 -8.28 -5.14
CA TYR A 330 -8.14 -7.81 -4.75
C TYR A 330 -7.03 -8.62 -5.44
N GLY A 331 -7.15 -9.95 -5.42
CA GLY A 331 -6.19 -10.81 -6.12
C GLY A 331 -6.16 -10.57 -7.63
N LEU A 332 -7.29 -10.20 -8.23
CA LEU A 332 -7.33 -9.82 -9.64
C LEU A 332 -6.58 -8.51 -9.92
N VAL A 333 -6.78 -7.47 -9.10
CA VAL A 333 -6.05 -6.20 -9.27
C VAL A 333 -4.55 -6.41 -9.13
N ASP A 334 -4.13 -7.23 -8.17
CA ASP A 334 -2.72 -7.59 -7.99
C ASP A 334 -2.17 -8.35 -9.21
N LEU A 335 -2.90 -9.36 -9.70
CA LEU A 335 -2.53 -10.08 -10.93
C LEU A 335 -2.36 -9.13 -12.13
N MET A 336 -3.28 -8.20 -12.32
CA MET A 336 -3.24 -7.26 -13.43
C MET A 336 -2.07 -6.27 -13.31
N THR A 337 -1.78 -5.82 -12.09
CA THR A 337 -0.57 -5.04 -11.78
C THR A 337 0.68 -5.80 -12.21
N TRP A 338 0.80 -7.09 -11.83
CA TRP A 338 1.94 -7.93 -12.19
C TRP A 338 2.03 -8.27 -13.68
N GLN A 339 0.91 -8.41 -14.38
CA GLN A 339 0.92 -8.57 -15.84
C GLN A 339 1.44 -7.31 -16.54
N GLY A 340 1.06 -6.12 -16.08
CA GLY A 340 1.47 -4.85 -16.68
C GLY A 340 2.90 -4.43 -16.34
N LEU A 341 3.31 -4.60 -15.08
CA LEU A 341 4.54 -4.04 -14.53
C LEU A 341 5.59 -5.10 -14.15
N GLY A 342 5.23 -6.38 -14.10
CA GLY A 342 6.11 -7.44 -13.59
C GLY A 342 7.43 -7.56 -14.33
N ARG A 343 7.49 -7.23 -15.63
CA ARG A 343 8.76 -7.16 -16.38
C ARG A 343 9.66 -6.03 -15.88
N THR A 344 9.09 -4.84 -15.70
CA THR A 344 9.83 -3.65 -15.21
C THR A 344 10.32 -3.88 -13.78
N ILE A 345 9.44 -4.39 -12.92
CA ILE A 345 9.75 -4.72 -11.52
C ILE A 345 10.84 -5.81 -11.47
N ASN A 346 10.73 -6.89 -12.24
CA ASN A 346 11.76 -7.94 -12.24
C ASN A 346 13.09 -7.47 -12.81
N LYS A 347 13.09 -6.58 -13.82
CA LYS A 347 14.32 -5.97 -14.31
C LYS A 347 15.01 -5.18 -13.19
N PHE A 348 14.26 -4.38 -12.45
CA PHE A 348 14.75 -3.64 -11.29
C PHE A 348 15.28 -4.58 -10.19
N ARG A 349 14.50 -5.60 -9.79
CA ARG A 349 14.92 -6.62 -8.82
C ARG A 349 16.26 -7.27 -9.20
N MET A 350 16.36 -7.81 -10.42
CA MET A 350 17.54 -8.58 -10.83
C MET A 350 18.76 -7.71 -11.13
N LYS A 351 18.56 -6.52 -11.74
CA LYS A 351 19.67 -5.70 -12.24
C LYS A 351 20.14 -4.65 -11.24
N ARG A 352 19.29 -4.21 -10.33
CA ARG A 352 19.62 -3.17 -9.34
C ARG A 352 19.72 -3.72 -7.94
N LEU A 353 18.76 -4.53 -7.52
CA LEU A 353 18.69 -5.02 -6.15
C LEU A 353 19.47 -6.32 -5.93
N GLY A 354 19.85 -7.02 -7.01
CA GLY A 354 20.47 -8.34 -6.93
C GLY A 354 19.51 -9.44 -6.43
N LEU A 355 18.20 -9.18 -6.46
CA LEU A 355 17.16 -10.10 -6.02
C LEU A 355 16.72 -11.04 -7.16
N GLU A 356 16.14 -12.17 -6.77
CA GLU A 356 15.63 -13.16 -7.72
C GLU A 356 14.41 -12.68 -8.49
N TYR A 357 14.22 -13.29 -9.67
CA TYR A 357 13.03 -13.11 -10.49
C TYR A 357 11.80 -13.66 -9.76
N LEU A 358 10.75 -12.84 -9.65
CA LEU A 358 9.44 -13.28 -9.16
C LEU A 358 8.58 -13.76 -10.33
N SER A 359 8.24 -15.04 -10.28
CA SER A 359 7.17 -15.62 -11.11
C SER A 359 5.82 -14.99 -10.75
N THR A 360 4.86 -14.97 -11.68
CA THR A 360 3.51 -14.46 -11.38
C THR A 360 2.87 -15.17 -10.17
N THR A 361 3.16 -16.45 -9.97
CA THR A 361 2.69 -17.22 -8.81
C THR A 361 3.32 -16.76 -7.51
N SER A 362 4.62 -16.43 -7.51
CA SER A 362 5.29 -15.83 -6.35
C SER A 362 4.88 -14.36 -6.16
N ALA A 363 4.43 -13.67 -7.19
CA ALA A 363 4.24 -12.23 -7.11
C ALA A 363 2.85 -11.83 -6.59
N VAL A 364 1.81 -12.54 -7.03
CA VAL A 364 0.41 -12.27 -6.63
C VAL A 364 0.16 -12.75 -5.20
N GLY A 365 -0.44 -11.92 -4.37
CA GLY A 365 -0.68 -12.18 -2.94
C GLY A 365 0.60 -12.12 -2.09
N MET A 366 1.72 -11.65 -2.64
CA MET A 366 3.02 -11.67 -1.94
C MET A 366 2.99 -10.85 -0.65
N LEU A 367 2.32 -9.69 -0.65
CA LEU A 367 2.21 -8.83 0.53
C LEU A 367 1.48 -9.51 1.70
N GLU A 368 0.42 -10.26 1.38
CA GLU A 368 -0.35 -11.05 2.35
C GLU A 368 0.49 -12.21 2.90
N ARG A 369 1.15 -12.98 2.01
CA ARG A 369 2.00 -14.11 2.43
C ARG A 369 3.20 -13.70 3.26
N CYS A 370 3.77 -12.53 2.97
CA CYS A 370 4.88 -11.96 3.75
C CYS A 370 4.41 -11.28 5.05
N ALA A 371 3.11 -11.32 5.37
CA ALA A 371 2.54 -10.67 6.54
C ALA A 371 2.98 -9.19 6.66
N VAL A 372 2.99 -8.47 5.53
CA VAL A 372 3.37 -7.05 5.54
C VAL A 372 2.32 -6.29 6.33
N PRO A 373 2.69 -5.56 7.40
CA PRO A 373 1.73 -4.81 8.20
C PRO A 373 1.14 -3.63 7.42
N TRP A 374 -0.12 -3.30 7.72
CA TRP A 374 -0.87 -2.22 7.10
C TRP A 374 -1.44 -1.26 8.13
N THR A 375 -1.36 0.04 7.82
CA THR A 375 -2.06 1.09 8.54
C THR A 375 -2.92 1.88 7.57
N TYR A 376 -4.23 1.71 7.63
CA TYR A 376 -5.16 2.49 6.83
C TYR A 376 -5.46 3.83 7.50
N CYS A 377 -5.10 4.91 6.81
CA CYS A 377 -5.47 6.28 7.15
C CYS A 377 -6.93 6.55 6.74
N LEU A 378 -7.84 5.80 7.35
CA LEU A 378 -9.29 5.85 7.15
C LEU A 378 -9.95 6.04 8.51
N SER A 379 -11.02 6.84 8.58
CA SER A 379 -11.84 6.95 9.79
C SER A 379 -12.64 5.66 10.03
N PRO A 380 -12.52 5.01 11.21
CA PRO A 380 -13.40 3.90 11.60
C PRO A 380 -14.89 4.29 11.64
N ALA A 381 -15.20 5.56 11.90
CA ALA A 381 -16.57 6.07 11.90
C ALA A 381 -17.21 5.99 10.51
N LEU A 382 -16.41 6.10 9.44
CA LEU A 382 -16.87 5.95 8.07
C LEU A 382 -16.71 4.51 7.60
N VAL A 383 -15.50 3.95 7.72
CA VAL A 383 -15.08 2.64 7.22
C VAL A 383 -14.63 1.79 8.41
N PRO A 384 -15.53 1.00 9.01
CA PRO A 384 -15.15 0.16 10.14
C PRO A 384 -14.16 -0.91 9.69
N LYS A 385 -13.23 -1.30 10.57
CA LYS A 385 -12.30 -2.41 10.31
C LYS A 385 -13.11 -3.68 10.00
N PRO A 386 -12.98 -4.27 8.80
CA PRO A 386 -13.56 -5.56 8.48
C PRO A 386 -13.12 -6.63 9.48
N SER A 387 -14.03 -7.54 9.83
CA SER A 387 -13.74 -8.63 10.79
C SER A 387 -12.70 -9.63 10.28
N ASP A 388 -12.46 -9.64 8.98
CA ASP A 388 -11.46 -10.46 8.29
C ASP A 388 -10.18 -9.68 7.97
N TRP A 389 -9.94 -8.54 8.61
CA TRP A 389 -8.63 -7.93 8.67
C TRP A 389 -7.95 -8.31 9.99
N MET A 390 -6.80 -8.97 9.89
CA MET A 390 -6.12 -9.56 11.04
C MET A 390 -5.45 -8.51 11.94
N SER A 391 -4.70 -8.98 12.93
CA SER A 391 -3.91 -8.18 13.87
C SER A 391 -2.98 -7.18 13.18
N HIS A 392 -2.31 -7.57 12.10
CA HIS A 392 -1.33 -6.75 11.37
C HIS A 392 -1.93 -5.64 10.48
N ILE A 393 -3.25 -5.42 10.51
CA ILE A 393 -3.95 -4.44 9.67
C ILE A 393 -4.76 -3.51 10.56
N ASP A 394 -4.35 -2.25 10.66
CA ASP A 394 -5.03 -1.23 11.48
C ASP A 394 -5.83 -0.23 10.64
N VAL A 395 -6.91 0.29 11.23
CA VAL A 395 -7.67 1.44 10.73
C VAL A 395 -7.60 2.53 11.79
N VAL A 396 -6.86 3.60 11.52
CA VAL A 396 -6.35 4.48 12.60
C VAL A 396 -7.02 5.85 12.69
N GLY A 397 -7.80 6.23 11.68
CA GLY A 397 -8.31 7.60 11.51
C GLY A 397 -7.59 8.35 10.40
N PHE A 398 -8.16 9.46 9.97
CA PHE A 398 -7.53 10.33 8.96
C PHE A 398 -6.36 11.14 9.54
N TYR A 399 -5.32 11.35 8.73
CA TYR A 399 -4.22 12.25 9.08
C TYR A 399 -4.54 13.66 8.58
N PHE A 400 -4.91 14.54 9.52
CA PHE A 400 -5.18 15.94 9.20
C PHE A 400 -3.92 16.80 9.39
N LEU A 401 -3.79 17.79 8.52
CA LEU A 401 -2.81 18.85 8.64
C LEU A 401 -3.59 20.16 8.78
N ASP A 402 -3.36 20.90 9.85
CA ASP A 402 -4.02 22.18 10.07
C ASP A 402 -3.29 23.24 9.24
N LEU A 403 -3.87 23.59 8.08
CA LEU A 403 -3.34 24.53 7.09
C LEU A 403 -3.96 25.93 7.26
N ALA A 404 -5.04 26.04 8.02
CA ALA A 404 -5.79 27.28 8.23
C ALA A 404 -5.07 28.30 9.12
N SER A 405 -4.08 27.90 9.93
CA SER A 405 -3.49 28.75 10.99
C SER A 405 -2.92 30.08 10.49
N ASP A 406 -2.30 30.07 9.31
CA ASP A 406 -1.60 31.23 8.74
C ASP A 406 -2.29 31.75 7.46
N TYR A 407 -3.53 31.34 7.22
CA TYR A 407 -4.25 31.68 6.00
C TYR A 407 -5.01 33.01 6.14
N ALA A 408 -4.65 33.97 5.28
CA ALA A 408 -5.39 35.22 5.13
C ALA A 408 -6.36 35.13 3.93
N PRO A 409 -7.69 35.05 4.17
CA PRO A 409 -8.67 34.98 3.10
C PRO A 409 -8.78 36.32 2.35
N PRO A 410 -8.95 36.30 1.02
CA PRO A 410 -9.10 37.53 0.25
C PRO A 410 -10.42 38.24 0.57
N ALA A 411 -10.41 39.57 0.54
CA ALA A 411 -11.53 40.41 1.00
C ALA A 411 -12.85 40.12 0.25
N ASN A 412 -12.78 39.88 -1.06
CA ASN A 412 -13.94 39.56 -1.89
C ASN A 412 -14.61 38.22 -1.50
N LEU A 413 -13.83 37.23 -1.06
CA LEU A 413 -14.38 35.96 -0.57
C LEU A 413 -15.11 36.17 0.76
N ILE A 414 -14.54 36.98 1.66
CA ILE A 414 -15.18 37.32 2.94
C ILE A 414 -16.48 38.09 2.73
N GLU A 415 -16.49 39.04 1.81
CA GLU A 415 -17.69 39.81 1.45
C GLU A 415 -18.80 38.89 0.90
N PHE A 416 -18.46 37.98 -0.02
CA PHE A 416 -19.40 37.01 -0.56
C PHE A 416 -19.98 36.08 0.52
N LEU A 417 -19.13 35.57 1.43
CA LEU A 417 -19.57 34.72 2.53
C LEU A 417 -20.57 35.46 3.45
N LYS A 418 -20.34 36.76 3.71
CA LYS A 418 -21.20 37.59 4.57
C LYS A 418 -22.50 38.06 3.92
N SER A 419 -22.62 38.02 2.59
CA SER A 419 -23.76 38.61 1.86
C SER A 419 -25.04 37.76 1.86
N GLY A 420 -25.15 36.71 2.68
CA GLY A 420 -26.35 35.86 2.76
C GLY A 420 -26.11 34.49 3.41
N GLU A 421 -26.97 33.52 3.05
CA GLU A 421 -26.95 32.14 3.58
C GLU A 421 -25.70 31.33 3.20
N PRO A 422 -25.12 30.49 4.07
CA PRO A 422 -23.89 29.76 3.78
C PRO A 422 -23.92 29.02 2.42
N PRO A 423 -22.98 29.30 1.50
CA PRO A 423 -22.99 28.71 0.16
C PRO A 423 -22.61 27.24 0.19
N VAL A 424 -22.92 26.51 -0.89
CA VAL A 424 -22.38 25.17 -1.16
C VAL A 424 -21.03 25.30 -1.85
N TYR A 425 -20.02 24.57 -1.37
CA TYR A 425 -18.75 24.45 -2.11
C TYR A 425 -18.86 23.41 -3.22
N ILE A 426 -18.31 23.71 -4.40
CA ILE A 426 -18.22 22.78 -5.53
C ILE A 426 -16.80 22.83 -6.10
N GLY A 427 -16.11 21.70 -6.11
CA GLY A 427 -14.77 21.65 -6.69
C GLY A 427 -14.29 20.23 -6.98
N PHE A 428 -13.88 20.00 -8.23
CA PHE A 428 -13.45 18.67 -8.68
C PHE A 428 -11.94 18.47 -8.66
N GLY A 429 -11.15 19.46 -8.23
CA GLY A 429 -9.68 19.35 -8.22
C GLY A 429 -9.11 19.34 -9.63
N SER A 430 -7.96 18.67 -9.82
CA SER A 430 -7.23 18.64 -11.11
C SER A 430 -7.75 17.55 -12.06
N ILE A 431 -9.07 17.50 -12.27
CA ILE A 431 -9.71 16.56 -13.20
C ILE A 431 -9.80 17.21 -14.57
N VAL A 432 -9.32 16.52 -15.61
CA VAL A 432 -9.49 16.96 -17.00
C VAL A 432 -10.84 16.47 -17.49
N LEU A 433 -11.77 17.39 -17.75
CA LEU A 433 -13.10 17.06 -18.27
C LEU A 433 -13.09 17.00 -19.79
N GLN A 434 -13.88 16.08 -20.37
CA GLN A 434 -14.08 16.00 -21.82
C GLN A 434 -14.94 17.17 -22.35
N SER A 435 -15.91 17.64 -21.56
CA SER A 435 -16.79 18.76 -21.91
C SER A 435 -16.97 19.72 -20.73
N PRO A 436 -15.94 20.53 -20.42
CA PRO A 436 -15.98 21.54 -19.34
C PRO A 436 -17.21 22.43 -19.37
N GLN A 437 -17.60 22.94 -20.55
CA GLN A 437 -18.71 23.89 -20.68
C GLN A 437 -20.05 23.25 -20.33
N GLU A 438 -20.34 22.07 -20.87
CA GLU A 438 -21.63 21.39 -20.64
C GLU A 438 -21.80 20.98 -19.18
N MET A 439 -20.73 20.47 -18.54
CA MET A 439 -20.76 20.17 -17.11
C MET A 439 -20.98 21.43 -16.27
N THR A 440 -20.30 22.54 -16.62
CA THR A 440 -20.46 23.81 -15.93
C THR A 440 -21.89 24.33 -16.05
N LYS A 441 -22.49 24.30 -17.25
CA LYS A 441 -23.89 24.68 -17.47
C LYS A 441 -24.86 23.82 -16.66
N ALA A 442 -24.67 22.51 -16.63
CA ALA A 442 -25.52 21.61 -15.85
C ALA A 442 -25.45 21.91 -14.34
N ILE A 443 -24.26 22.19 -13.82
CA ILE A 443 -24.03 22.58 -12.42
C ILE A 443 -24.70 23.91 -12.11
N LEU A 444 -24.46 24.96 -12.91
CA LEU A 444 -25.05 26.28 -12.73
C LEU A 444 -26.59 26.23 -12.78
N ALA A 445 -27.15 25.49 -13.74
CA ALA A 445 -28.59 25.28 -13.84
C ALA A 445 -29.14 24.51 -12.62
N GLY A 446 -28.42 23.50 -12.11
CA GLY A 446 -28.82 22.77 -10.91
C GLY A 446 -28.76 23.62 -9.64
N ILE A 447 -27.76 24.50 -9.50
CA ILE A 447 -27.66 25.49 -8.42
C ILE A 447 -28.88 26.43 -8.45
N ALA A 448 -29.19 26.98 -9.63
CA ALA A 448 -30.34 27.86 -9.81
C ALA A 448 -31.66 27.16 -9.47
N GLN A 449 -31.85 25.90 -9.91
CA GLN A 449 -33.04 25.10 -9.57
C GLN A 449 -33.11 24.76 -8.08
N ALA A 450 -31.99 24.51 -7.42
CA ALA A 450 -31.94 24.25 -5.98
C ALA A 450 -32.17 25.53 -5.15
N GLY A 451 -31.95 26.71 -5.73
CA GLY A 451 -32.13 27.99 -5.04
C GLY A 451 -31.04 28.28 -4.01
N VAL A 452 -29.81 27.81 -4.25
CA VAL A 452 -28.70 27.92 -3.29
C VAL A 452 -27.60 28.86 -3.79
N ARG A 453 -26.84 29.46 -2.88
CA ARG A 453 -25.57 30.14 -3.21
C ARG A 453 -24.46 29.11 -3.37
N ALA A 454 -23.48 29.38 -4.24
CA ALA A 454 -22.39 28.45 -4.49
C ALA A 454 -21.02 29.14 -4.56
N ILE A 455 -20.00 28.46 -4.05
CA ILE A 455 -18.58 28.75 -4.28
C ILE A 455 -18.05 27.64 -5.17
N ILE A 456 -17.57 27.97 -6.36
CA ILE A 456 -17.09 27.00 -7.34
C ILE A 456 -15.60 27.18 -7.56
N SER A 457 -14.82 26.15 -7.26
CA SER A 457 -13.40 26.05 -7.62
C SER A 457 -13.30 25.47 -9.04
N PRO A 458 -12.88 26.24 -10.07
CA PRO A 458 -12.82 25.76 -11.44
C PRO A 458 -11.87 24.57 -11.63
N GLY A 459 -10.82 24.52 -10.81
CA GLY A 459 -9.78 23.49 -10.89
C GLY A 459 -8.90 23.62 -12.12
N TRP A 460 -7.87 22.77 -12.21
CA TRP A 460 -6.96 22.77 -13.36
C TRP A 460 -7.53 21.90 -14.48
N GLY A 461 -7.97 22.53 -15.58
CA GLY A 461 -8.57 21.86 -16.75
C GLY A 461 -10.01 21.35 -16.57
N GLY A 462 -10.65 21.73 -15.46
CA GLY A 462 -11.95 21.22 -15.03
C GLY A 462 -13.12 22.00 -15.60
N LEU A 463 -13.65 22.94 -14.82
CA LEU A 463 -14.85 23.73 -15.14
C LEU A 463 -14.50 25.02 -15.88
N ASP A 464 -15.47 25.56 -16.62
CA ASP A 464 -15.32 26.80 -17.37
C ASP A 464 -15.41 28.01 -16.43
N GLU A 465 -14.27 28.65 -16.17
CA GLU A 465 -14.16 29.77 -15.25
C GLU A 465 -14.92 31.02 -15.72
N ASP A 466 -15.01 31.26 -17.02
CA ASP A 466 -15.71 32.41 -17.59
C ASP A 466 -17.22 32.27 -17.41
N LEU A 467 -17.76 31.06 -17.61
CA LEU A 467 -19.15 30.74 -17.31
C LEU A 467 -19.45 30.89 -15.80
N ILE A 468 -18.54 30.48 -14.92
CA ILE A 468 -18.71 30.63 -13.47
C ILE A 468 -18.73 32.12 -13.08
N ARG A 469 -17.80 32.92 -13.60
CA ARG A 469 -17.71 34.36 -13.31
C ARG A 469 -18.91 35.15 -13.83
N SER A 470 -19.55 34.68 -14.91
CA SER A 470 -20.73 35.33 -15.51
C SER A 470 -22.08 34.82 -14.97
N ALA A 471 -22.08 33.84 -14.03
CA ALA A 471 -23.29 33.20 -13.52
C ALA A 471 -24.16 34.07 -12.59
N GLY A 472 -23.67 35.25 -12.19
CA GLY A 472 -24.41 36.21 -11.36
C GLY A 472 -23.99 36.23 -9.88
N PRO A 473 -24.66 37.04 -9.04
CA PRO A 473 -24.19 37.39 -7.70
C PRO A 473 -24.27 36.25 -6.66
N HIS A 474 -24.95 35.15 -6.98
CA HIS A 474 -25.10 33.98 -6.09
C HIS A 474 -24.00 32.92 -6.28
N VAL A 475 -23.08 33.12 -7.24
CA VAL A 475 -22.00 32.20 -7.55
C VAL A 475 -20.66 32.94 -7.44
N PHE A 476 -19.69 32.34 -6.74
CA PHE A 476 -18.35 32.89 -6.59
C PHE A 476 -17.30 31.93 -7.19
N ALA A 477 -16.47 32.44 -8.10
CA ALA A 477 -15.34 31.71 -8.65
C ALA A 477 -14.17 31.72 -7.64
N LEU A 478 -13.82 30.54 -7.12
CA LEU A 478 -12.82 30.38 -6.08
C LEU A 478 -11.43 30.09 -6.66
N GLY A 479 -10.41 30.75 -6.11
CA GLY A 479 -9.01 30.37 -6.28
C GLY A 479 -8.58 29.24 -5.34
N ASN A 480 -7.27 29.14 -5.08
CA ASN A 480 -6.74 28.14 -4.15
C ASN A 480 -6.93 28.60 -2.68
N VAL A 481 -7.63 27.80 -1.88
CA VAL A 481 -7.95 28.08 -0.46
C VAL A 481 -7.78 26.81 0.37
N PRO A 482 -7.26 26.88 1.61
CA PRO A 482 -7.26 25.74 2.52
C PRO A 482 -8.69 25.27 2.83
N HIS A 483 -8.98 24.00 2.53
CA HIS A 483 -10.33 23.43 2.72
C HIS A 483 -10.72 23.33 4.20
N ASP A 484 -9.76 23.15 5.10
CA ASP A 484 -9.98 23.13 6.55
C ASP A 484 -10.48 24.48 7.09
N TRP A 485 -10.12 25.59 6.42
CA TRP A 485 -10.71 26.91 6.67
C TRP A 485 -12.07 27.05 5.95
N LEU A 486 -12.08 26.88 4.63
CA LEU A 486 -13.27 27.19 3.81
C LEU A 486 -14.48 26.35 4.21
N PHE A 487 -14.28 25.06 4.50
CA PHE A 487 -15.39 24.15 4.78
C PHE A 487 -16.07 24.43 6.11
N GLN A 488 -15.54 25.31 6.96
CA GLN A 488 -16.24 25.81 8.14
C GLN A 488 -17.36 26.80 7.75
N HIS A 489 -17.24 27.47 6.61
CA HIS A 489 -18.11 28.57 6.16
C HIS A 489 -19.14 28.18 5.10
N VAL A 490 -19.27 26.89 4.79
CA VAL A 490 -20.18 26.37 3.75
C VAL A 490 -21.28 25.48 4.35
N SER A 491 -22.39 25.33 3.63
CA SER A 491 -23.52 24.49 4.03
C SER A 491 -23.36 23.02 3.63
N ALA A 492 -22.74 22.77 2.47
CA ALA A 492 -22.41 21.43 1.98
C ALA A 492 -21.16 21.49 1.09
N VAL A 493 -20.56 20.31 0.83
CA VAL A 493 -19.37 20.15 0.00
C VAL A 493 -19.70 19.22 -1.15
N CYS A 494 -19.51 19.66 -2.39
CA CYS A 494 -19.57 18.82 -3.58
C CYS A 494 -18.18 18.71 -4.19
N HIS A 495 -17.71 17.47 -4.41
CA HIS A 495 -16.40 17.25 -5.00
C HIS A 495 -16.32 15.90 -5.72
N HIS A 496 -15.15 15.61 -6.27
CA HIS A 496 -14.92 14.42 -7.09
C HIS A 496 -14.81 13.10 -6.31
N GLY A 497 -14.80 13.10 -4.98
CA GLY A 497 -14.57 11.90 -4.18
C GLY A 497 -13.12 11.56 -3.85
N GLY A 498 -12.16 12.47 -4.01
CA GLY A 498 -10.80 12.26 -3.52
C GLY A 498 -10.74 12.15 -1.99
N ALA A 499 -10.02 11.16 -1.48
CA ALA A 499 -9.96 10.79 -0.05
C ALA A 499 -9.71 11.99 0.89
N GLY A 500 -8.73 12.84 0.57
CA GLY A 500 -8.41 14.01 1.41
C GLY A 500 -9.54 15.04 1.49
N THR A 501 -10.23 15.31 0.38
CA THR A 501 -11.38 16.23 0.36
C THR A 501 -12.59 15.63 1.08
N THR A 502 -12.83 14.33 0.92
CA THR A 502 -13.85 13.59 1.67
C THR A 502 -13.60 13.72 3.17
N ALA A 503 -12.35 13.47 3.59
CA ALA A 503 -11.96 13.49 5.00
C ALA A 503 -12.22 14.85 5.65
N ILE A 504 -11.80 15.95 5.00
CA ILE A 504 -11.97 17.29 5.58
C ILE A 504 -13.43 17.77 5.54
N GLY A 505 -14.19 17.45 4.47
CA GLY A 505 -15.62 17.75 4.41
C GLY A 505 -16.40 17.11 5.57
N LEU A 506 -16.13 15.82 5.82
CA LEU A 506 -16.73 15.10 6.93
C LEU A 506 -16.21 15.57 8.29
N ARG A 507 -14.90 15.86 8.46
CA ARG A 507 -14.35 16.44 9.71
C ARG A 507 -15.04 17.75 10.07
N CYS A 508 -15.40 18.57 9.08
CA CYS A 508 -16.16 19.81 9.27
C CYS A 508 -17.67 19.59 9.49
N GLY A 509 -18.13 18.33 9.50
CA GLY A 509 -19.53 17.96 9.69
C GLY A 509 -20.43 18.39 8.53
N LYS A 510 -19.88 18.48 7.30
CA LYS A 510 -20.62 18.96 6.13
C LYS A 510 -21.17 17.80 5.32
N PRO A 511 -22.46 17.84 4.92
CA PRO A 511 -22.99 16.97 3.89
C PRO A 511 -22.08 16.96 2.67
N THR A 512 -21.71 15.77 2.21
CA THR A 512 -20.70 15.59 1.18
C THR A 512 -21.30 14.91 -0.06
N ILE A 513 -21.39 15.64 -1.17
CA ILE A 513 -21.90 15.18 -2.46
C ILE A 513 -20.71 14.75 -3.32
N ILE A 514 -20.73 13.50 -3.81
CA ILE A 514 -19.67 12.99 -4.68
C ILE A 514 -20.15 12.90 -6.12
N LEU A 515 -19.41 13.58 -7.00
CA LEU A 515 -19.49 13.42 -8.46
C LEU A 515 -18.24 12.68 -8.95
N PRO A 516 -18.24 11.34 -9.03
CA PRO A 516 -17.06 10.57 -9.32
C PRO A 516 -16.71 10.57 -10.82
N PHE A 517 -15.42 10.43 -11.11
CA PHE A 517 -14.85 10.35 -12.45
C PHE A 517 -14.06 9.06 -12.68
N PHE A 518 -13.19 8.66 -11.74
CA PHE A 518 -12.38 7.45 -11.86
C PHE A 518 -11.86 6.95 -10.51
N GLY A 519 -11.21 5.77 -10.53
CA GLY A 519 -10.46 5.25 -9.41
C GLY A 519 -11.37 4.87 -8.22
N ASP A 520 -11.00 5.34 -7.04
CA ASP A 520 -11.66 5.09 -5.75
C ASP A 520 -12.86 6.00 -5.47
N GLN A 521 -13.05 7.04 -6.28
CA GLN A 521 -14.07 8.06 -6.10
C GLN A 521 -15.51 7.51 -5.99
N PRO A 522 -15.95 6.55 -6.83
CA PRO A 522 -17.27 5.93 -6.67
C PRO A 522 -17.41 5.15 -5.36
N TRP A 523 -16.32 4.53 -4.88
CA TRP A 523 -16.33 3.80 -3.61
C TRP A 523 -16.55 4.77 -2.45
N TRP A 524 -15.90 5.94 -2.46
CA TRP A 524 -16.15 7.00 -1.48
C TRP A 524 -17.60 7.49 -1.50
N ALA A 525 -18.18 7.69 -2.67
CA ALA A 525 -19.59 8.06 -2.81
C ALA A 525 -20.50 7.05 -2.08
N VAL A 526 -20.22 5.75 -2.23
CA VAL A 526 -20.97 4.69 -1.56
C VAL A 526 -20.77 4.74 -0.04
N GLN A 527 -19.55 4.94 0.46
CA GLN A 527 -19.31 4.99 1.92
C GLN A 527 -20.03 6.17 2.59
N ILE A 528 -20.01 7.34 1.95
CA ILE A 528 -20.68 8.54 2.47
C ILE A 528 -22.20 8.36 2.48
N ALA A 529 -22.77 7.87 1.38
CA ALA A 529 -24.20 7.60 1.27
C ALA A 529 -24.68 6.55 2.29
N ARG A 530 -23.87 5.50 2.53
CA ARG A 530 -24.16 4.46 3.55
C ARG A 530 -24.24 5.02 4.97
N ARG A 531 -23.50 6.09 5.27
CA ARG A 531 -23.59 6.81 6.55
C ARG A 531 -24.67 7.89 6.54
N GLY A 532 -25.40 8.09 5.46
CA GLY A 532 -26.40 9.15 5.33
C GLY A 532 -25.80 10.57 5.37
N ALA A 533 -24.47 10.71 5.27
CA ALA A 533 -23.75 11.98 5.33
C ALA A 533 -23.66 12.68 3.95
N GLY A 534 -24.39 12.17 2.96
CA GLY A 534 -24.46 12.69 1.60
C GLY A 534 -25.50 11.94 0.78
N PRO A 535 -25.86 12.47 -0.40
CA PRO A 535 -26.80 11.81 -1.31
C PRO A 535 -26.20 10.53 -1.93
N PRO A 536 -27.03 9.69 -2.57
CA PRO A 536 -26.55 8.59 -3.39
C PRO A 536 -25.52 9.04 -4.44
N PRO A 537 -24.60 8.14 -4.88
CA PRO A 537 -23.59 8.46 -5.88
C PRO A 537 -24.20 9.05 -7.16
N LEU A 538 -23.66 10.19 -7.61
CA LEU A 538 -23.99 10.75 -8.91
C LEU A 538 -23.23 10.03 -10.02
N ASP A 539 -23.77 10.08 -11.23
CA ASP A 539 -23.07 9.68 -12.45
C ASP A 539 -22.65 10.93 -13.22
N SER A 540 -21.35 11.12 -13.39
CA SER A 540 -20.79 12.28 -14.10
C SER A 540 -21.16 12.33 -15.58
N LYS A 541 -21.52 11.19 -16.18
CA LYS A 541 -21.87 11.10 -17.61
C LYS A 541 -23.31 11.45 -17.91
N SER A 542 -24.20 11.16 -16.98
CA SER A 542 -25.64 11.43 -17.09
C SER A 542 -26.09 12.56 -16.16
N LEU A 543 -25.14 13.41 -15.72
CA LEU A 543 -25.44 14.53 -14.83
C LEU A 543 -26.38 15.52 -15.51
N THR A 544 -27.58 15.67 -14.94
CA THR A 544 -28.57 16.66 -15.37
C THR A 544 -28.71 17.75 -14.30
N ALA A 545 -29.17 18.93 -14.71
CA ALA A 545 -29.49 20.01 -13.78
C ALA A 545 -30.48 19.57 -12.69
N ALA A 546 -31.52 18.82 -13.06
CA ALA A 546 -32.52 18.30 -12.12
C ALA A 546 -31.92 17.27 -11.15
N GLY A 547 -31.08 16.35 -11.65
CA GLY A 547 -30.37 15.37 -10.80
C GLY A 547 -29.42 16.05 -9.82
N PHE A 548 -28.67 17.06 -10.28
CA PHE A 548 -27.78 17.84 -9.41
C PHE A 548 -28.55 18.66 -8.36
N ALA A 549 -29.66 19.31 -8.76
CA ALA A 549 -30.54 20.02 -7.84
C ALA A 549 -31.15 19.10 -6.78
N ALA A 550 -31.56 17.89 -7.17
CA ALA A 550 -32.08 16.89 -6.22
C ALA A 550 -31.01 16.46 -5.21
N ALA A 551 -29.77 16.23 -5.65
CA ALA A 551 -28.65 15.92 -4.77
C ALA A 551 -28.33 17.06 -3.79
N LEU A 552 -28.35 18.32 -4.25
CA LEU A 552 -28.18 19.50 -3.41
C LEU A 552 -29.27 19.59 -2.34
N ARG A 553 -30.54 19.45 -2.72
CA ARG A 553 -31.68 19.49 -1.78
C ARG A 553 -31.61 18.36 -0.75
N MET A 554 -31.23 17.16 -1.17
CA MET A 554 -31.04 16.03 -0.25
C MET A 554 -29.88 16.29 0.73
N ALA A 555 -28.75 16.77 0.23
CA ALA A 555 -27.60 17.11 1.07
C ALA A 555 -27.95 18.16 2.14
N LEU A 556 -28.79 19.13 1.78
CA LEU A 556 -29.26 20.19 2.68
C LEU A 556 -30.49 19.78 3.51
N SER A 557 -30.94 18.54 3.43
CA SER A 557 -32.04 18.05 4.26
C SER A 557 -31.60 17.96 5.73
N PRO A 558 -32.50 18.19 6.71
CA PRO A 558 -32.17 18.11 8.13
C PRO A 558 -31.52 16.77 8.53
N ALA A 559 -32.02 15.65 8.00
CA ALA A 559 -31.49 14.32 8.31
C ALA A 559 -30.05 14.12 7.81
N THR A 560 -29.72 14.59 6.60
CA THR A 560 -28.36 14.48 6.07
C THR A 560 -27.40 15.42 6.79
N LEU A 561 -27.85 16.62 7.15
CA LEU A 561 -27.08 17.57 7.97
C LEU A 561 -26.76 16.97 9.35
N GLU A 562 -27.75 16.42 10.04
CA GLU A 562 -27.57 15.76 11.34
C GLU A 562 -26.58 14.59 11.23
N SER A 563 -26.75 13.72 10.25
CA SER A 563 -25.83 12.59 10.08
C SER A 563 -24.39 13.03 9.78
N ALA A 564 -24.21 14.03 8.91
CA ALA A 564 -22.88 14.59 8.64
C ALA A 564 -22.26 15.21 9.89
N GLN A 565 -23.04 15.88 10.74
CA GLN A 565 -22.56 16.42 12.02
C GLN A 565 -22.14 15.32 12.99
N VAL A 566 -22.91 14.23 13.09
CA VAL A 566 -22.58 13.06 13.92
C VAL A 566 -21.28 12.41 13.45
N VAL A 567 -21.17 12.11 12.15
CA VAL A 567 -19.95 11.54 11.57
C VAL A 567 -18.75 12.48 11.79
N GLY A 568 -18.93 13.78 11.58
CA GLY A 568 -17.89 14.76 11.83
C GLY A 568 -17.47 14.84 13.30
N ALA A 569 -18.41 14.70 14.24
CA ALA A 569 -18.09 14.65 15.67
C ALA A 569 -17.25 13.42 16.02
N MET A 570 -17.57 12.25 15.45
CA MET A 570 -16.78 11.03 15.62
C MET A 570 -15.37 11.21 15.04
N ILE A 571 -15.24 11.74 13.81
CA ILE A 571 -13.94 11.99 13.18
C ILE A 571 -13.09 12.97 14.00
N ARG A 572 -13.69 14.01 14.59
CA ARG A 572 -12.94 14.99 15.41
C ARG A 572 -12.45 14.41 16.75
N GLN A 573 -13.02 13.29 17.22
CA GLN A 573 -12.53 12.57 18.40
C GLN A 573 -11.37 11.62 18.08
N GLU A 574 -11.14 11.31 16.80
CA GLU A 574 -10.03 10.49 16.35
C GLU A 574 -8.72 11.30 16.37
N ASN A 575 -7.62 10.65 16.75
CA ASN A 575 -6.27 11.19 16.57
C ASN A 575 -5.50 10.32 15.56
N GLY A 576 -5.86 10.45 14.29
CA GLY A 576 -5.34 9.59 13.23
C GLY A 576 -3.81 9.57 13.16
N ALA A 577 -3.16 10.74 13.17
CA ALA A 577 -1.71 10.82 13.07
C ALA A 577 -1.00 10.12 14.24
N GLN A 578 -1.47 10.32 15.48
CA GLN A 578 -0.93 9.64 16.65
C GLN A 578 -1.19 8.13 16.59
N ASN A 579 -2.42 7.72 16.26
CA ASN A 579 -2.77 6.31 16.12
C ASN A 579 -1.95 5.63 15.01
N GLY A 580 -1.60 6.36 13.95
CA GLY A 580 -0.71 5.91 12.89
C GLY A 580 0.73 5.70 13.37
N VAL A 581 1.25 6.56 14.26
CA VAL A 581 2.55 6.35 14.91
C VAL A 581 2.51 5.13 15.83
N ASP A 582 1.48 5.01 16.67
CA ASP A 582 1.28 3.86 17.57
C ASP A 582 1.20 2.54 16.76
N SER A 583 0.47 2.54 15.64
CA SER A 583 0.39 1.41 14.71
C SER A 583 1.76 1.09 14.09
N PHE A 584 2.47 2.10 13.60
CA PHE A 584 3.81 1.91 13.04
C PHE A 584 4.76 1.28 14.04
N HIS A 585 4.87 1.82 15.25
CA HIS A 585 5.74 1.26 16.29
C HIS A 585 5.35 -0.16 16.70
N ARG A 586 4.05 -0.45 16.81
CA ARG A 586 3.54 -1.78 17.20
C ARG A 586 3.97 -2.86 16.21
N HIS A 587 3.92 -2.55 14.92
CA HIS A 587 4.20 -3.52 13.85
C HIS A 587 5.68 -3.57 13.42
N MET A 588 6.54 -2.74 14.01
CA MET A 588 7.98 -2.89 13.83
C MET A 588 8.49 -4.10 14.63
N PRO A 589 9.45 -4.88 14.10
CA PRO A 589 10.07 -5.99 14.82
C PRO A 589 11.07 -5.46 15.87
N LEU A 590 10.59 -4.68 16.84
CA LEU A 590 11.41 -3.91 17.77
C LEU A 590 12.35 -4.77 18.61
N LEU A 591 11.93 -5.99 18.97
CA LEU A 591 12.81 -6.95 19.67
C LEU A 591 14.00 -7.38 18.80
N ASN A 592 13.90 -7.22 17.48
CA ASN A 592 14.98 -7.44 16.53
C ASN A 592 15.67 -6.16 16.03
N MET A 593 15.11 -4.99 16.29
CA MET A 593 15.71 -3.71 15.86
C MET A 593 16.59 -3.06 16.92
N ARG A 594 16.39 -3.36 18.21
CA ARG A 594 17.14 -2.71 19.29
C ARG A 594 18.59 -3.21 19.37
N CYS A 595 19.51 -2.31 19.66
CA CYS A 595 20.88 -2.64 20.03
C CYS A 595 20.90 -3.28 21.42
N ASP A 596 21.58 -4.43 21.55
CA ASP A 596 21.59 -5.21 22.80
C ASP A 596 22.36 -4.48 23.93
N LEU A 597 23.26 -3.56 23.57
CA LEU A 597 24.04 -2.74 24.52
C LEU A 597 23.38 -1.40 24.87
N ASP A 598 22.47 -0.92 24.03
CA ASP A 598 21.76 0.36 24.20
C ASP A 598 20.43 0.27 23.45
N SER A 599 19.38 -0.12 24.16
CA SER A 599 18.06 -0.41 23.58
C SER A 599 17.36 0.83 23.02
N THR A 600 17.89 2.04 23.26
CA THR A 600 17.39 3.30 22.69
C THR A 600 17.86 3.54 21.26
N ARG A 601 18.81 2.73 20.76
CA ARG A 601 19.40 2.82 19.42
C ARG A 601 19.05 1.61 18.57
N VAL A 602 18.93 1.84 17.27
CA VAL A 602 18.75 0.78 16.28
C VAL A 602 20.07 0.01 16.11
N ALA A 603 19.98 -1.31 16.05
CA ALA A 603 21.06 -2.20 15.68
C ALA A 603 21.28 -2.17 14.16
N VAL A 604 22.52 -1.94 13.75
CA VAL A 604 22.97 -1.90 12.35
C VAL A 604 23.97 -3.01 12.06
N TRP A 605 24.67 -3.50 13.09
CA TRP A 605 25.67 -4.55 12.98
C TRP A 605 25.29 -5.77 13.82
N TYR A 606 25.64 -6.95 13.32
CA TYR A 606 25.58 -8.21 14.07
C TYR A 606 26.99 -8.76 14.19
N SER A 607 27.40 -9.14 15.41
CA SER A 607 28.65 -9.86 15.67
C SER A 607 28.36 -11.35 15.78
N PRO A 608 28.80 -12.19 14.81
CA PRO A 608 28.66 -13.64 14.92
C PRO A 608 29.48 -14.22 16.07
N THR A 609 30.63 -13.62 16.38
CA THR A 609 31.52 -14.07 17.45
C THR A 609 30.88 -13.91 18.83
N HIS A 610 30.14 -12.82 19.04
CA HIS A 610 29.52 -12.49 20.33
C HIS A 610 28.00 -12.73 20.36
N ASN A 611 27.40 -13.15 19.24
CA ASN A 611 25.96 -13.28 19.04
C ASN A 611 25.17 -12.04 19.49
N MET A 612 25.63 -10.86 19.07
CA MET A 612 25.13 -9.58 19.58
C MET A 612 24.83 -8.60 18.46
N ARG A 613 23.68 -7.91 18.58
CA ARG A 613 23.22 -6.84 17.72
C ARG A 613 23.65 -5.50 18.29
N MET A 614 24.30 -4.68 17.48
CA MET A 614 24.94 -3.45 17.91
C MET A 614 24.52 -2.28 17.03
N SER A 615 24.31 -1.14 17.66
CA SER A 615 24.19 0.13 16.93
C SER A 615 25.54 0.50 16.30
N ALA A 616 25.50 1.39 15.30
CA ALA A 616 26.72 1.92 14.69
C ALA A 616 27.65 2.55 15.74
N PHE A 617 27.08 3.26 16.72
CA PHE A 617 27.84 3.87 17.82
C PHE A 617 28.53 2.81 18.69
N ALA A 618 27.78 1.79 19.15
CA ALA A 618 28.33 0.74 20.00
C ALA A 618 29.43 -0.06 19.28
N ALA A 619 29.22 -0.39 18.00
CA ALA A 619 30.21 -1.08 17.19
C ALA A 619 31.50 -0.25 17.03
N GLN A 620 31.38 1.06 16.78
CA GLN A 620 32.54 1.94 16.66
C GLN A 620 33.34 2.01 17.96
N VAL A 621 32.68 2.26 19.09
CA VAL A 621 33.34 2.38 20.42
C VAL A 621 34.07 1.09 20.79
N LEU A 622 33.43 -0.06 20.60
CA LEU A 622 34.04 -1.36 20.91
C LEU A 622 35.21 -1.68 19.96
N SER A 623 35.12 -1.27 18.69
CA SER A 623 36.20 -1.47 17.72
C SER A 623 37.41 -0.61 18.04
N GLU A 624 37.21 0.67 18.38
CA GLU A 624 38.30 1.59 18.77
C GLU A 624 38.97 1.15 20.08
N SER A 625 38.20 0.56 20.98
CA SER A 625 38.70 -0.01 22.24
C SER A 625 39.37 -1.37 22.08
N GLY A 626 39.38 -1.96 20.87
CA GLY A 626 40.03 -3.24 20.58
C GLY A 626 39.26 -4.48 21.05
N TYR A 627 37.99 -4.35 21.47
CA TYR A 627 37.18 -5.50 21.91
C TYR A 627 36.56 -6.28 20.74
N ILE A 628 36.32 -5.63 19.61
CA ILE A 628 35.79 -6.25 18.39
C ILE A 628 36.57 -5.81 17.16
N ASP A 629 36.65 -6.68 16.14
CA ASP A 629 37.11 -6.31 14.80
C ASP A 629 35.90 -5.95 13.93
N ILE A 630 35.84 -4.69 13.48
CA ILE A 630 34.75 -4.20 12.62
C ILE A 630 34.62 -4.99 11.32
N ASN A 631 35.71 -5.58 10.81
CA ASN A 631 35.71 -6.37 9.57
C ASN A 631 35.04 -7.74 9.73
N GLN A 632 34.84 -8.20 10.97
CA GLN A 632 34.14 -9.46 11.28
C GLN A 632 32.65 -9.24 11.55
N LEU A 633 32.18 -7.99 11.54
CA LEU A 633 30.77 -7.68 11.70
C LEU A 633 30.01 -7.90 10.40
N LYS A 634 28.76 -8.34 10.54
CA LYS A 634 27.82 -8.46 9.43
C LYS A 634 26.78 -7.37 9.54
N LEU A 635 26.28 -6.88 8.40
CA LEU A 635 25.13 -5.97 8.41
C LEU A 635 23.95 -6.70 9.07
N HIS A 636 23.35 -6.06 10.07
CA HIS A 636 22.18 -6.59 10.74
C HIS A 636 20.95 -6.39 9.85
N ARG A 637 20.18 -7.45 9.67
CA ARG A 637 18.95 -7.46 8.88
C ARG A 637 17.80 -7.67 9.85
N SER A 638 17.06 -6.60 10.13
CA SER A 638 16.02 -6.59 11.16
C SER A 638 14.74 -7.28 10.71
N ARG A 639 14.51 -7.40 9.39
CA ARG A 639 13.39 -8.17 8.81
C ARG A 639 13.79 -8.81 7.49
N GLU A 640 13.40 -10.07 7.33
CA GLU A 640 13.52 -10.82 6.06
C GLU A 640 12.15 -11.03 5.43
N TYR A 641 12.12 -11.17 4.10
CA TYR A 641 10.88 -11.41 3.34
C TYR A 641 11.03 -12.65 2.48
N VAL A 642 10.21 -13.66 2.75
CA VAL A 642 10.14 -14.88 1.92
C VAL A 642 9.18 -14.63 0.76
N THR A 643 9.69 -14.03 -0.31
CA THR A 643 8.87 -13.60 -1.44
C THR A 643 8.58 -14.71 -2.46
N GLN A 644 9.43 -15.74 -2.51
CA GLN A 644 9.28 -16.89 -3.40
C GLN A 644 8.35 -17.95 -2.81
N ILE A 645 7.60 -18.61 -3.70
CA ILE A 645 6.90 -19.86 -3.38
C ILE A 645 7.63 -20.99 -4.11
N ASP A 646 8.05 -22.02 -3.38
CA ASP A 646 8.58 -23.24 -4.01
C ASP A 646 7.46 -24.01 -4.71
N ALA A 647 7.76 -24.64 -5.86
CA ALA A 647 6.77 -25.35 -6.68
C ALA A 647 6.08 -26.56 -6.00
N PHE A 648 6.44 -26.88 -4.75
CA PHE A 648 5.88 -27.96 -3.94
C PHE A 648 5.35 -27.48 -2.58
N ASP A 649 5.23 -26.17 -2.38
CA ASP A 649 4.76 -25.54 -1.15
C ASP A 649 3.22 -25.63 -1.03
N PRO A 650 2.64 -26.07 0.11
CA PRO A 650 1.19 -26.13 0.35
C PRO A 650 0.42 -24.83 0.02
N VAL A 651 1.06 -23.66 0.06
CA VAL A 651 0.45 -22.37 -0.33
C VAL A 651 0.11 -22.32 -1.83
N SER A 652 0.87 -23.03 -2.67
CA SER A 652 0.65 -23.09 -4.12
C SER A 652 -0.59 -23.90 -4.51
N GLY A 653 -1.09 -24.79 -3.65
CA GLY A 653 -2.17 -25.74 -3.97
C GLY A 653 -3.55 -25.11 -4.12
N THR A 654 -3.82 -23.98 -3.47
CA THR A 654 -5.13 -23.30 -3.49
C THR A 654 -5.22 -22.22 -4.58
N LEU A 655 -4.12 -21.53 -4.90
CA LEU A 655 -4.08 -20.47 -5.92
C LEU A 655 -3.84 -21.01 -7.35
N SER A 656 -3.10 -22.11 -7.52
CA SER A 656 -2.59 -22.52 -8.83
C SER A 656 -3.66 -22.77 -9.92
N PRO A 657 -4.83 -23.37 -9.66
CA PRO A 657 -5.79 -23.68 -10.73
C PRO A 657 -6.50 -22.45 -11.30
N ALA A 658 -6.95 -21.53 -10.44
CA ALA A 658 -7.58 -20.28 -10.86
C ALA A 658 -6.56 -19.35 -11.56
N MET A 659 -5.32 -19.34 -11.05
CA MET A 659 -4.24 -18.51 -11.57
C MET A 659 -3.67 -18.99 -12.91
N LYS A 660 -3.68 -20.30 -13.17
CA LYS A 660 -3.21 -20.87 -14.46
C LYS A 660 -4.21 -20.61 -15.59
N LEU A 661 -5.51 -20.69 -15.31
CA LEU A 661 -6.58 -20.27 -16.22
C LEU A 661 -6.47 -18.79 -16.62
N LEU A 662 -6.22 -17.92 -15.64
CA LEU A 662 -6.05 -16.49 -15.87
C LEU A 662 -4.72 -16.12 -16.56
N GLY A 663 -3.65 -16.88 -16.29
CA GLY A 663 -2.35 -16.73 -16.96
C GLY A 663 -2.35 -17.18 -18.42
N ASP A 664 -3.10 -18.23 -18.77
CA ASP A 664 -3.25 -18.72 -20.15
C ASP A 664 -4.19 -17.83 -20.97
N PHE A 665 -5.24 -17.27 -20.35
CA PHE A 665 -6.06 -16.22 -20.92
C PHE A 665 -5.23 -14.95 -21.20
N GLY A 666 -4.45 -14.47 -20.22
CA GLY A 666 -3.57 -13.31 -20.40
C GLY A 666 -2.49 -13.49 -21.48
N ARG A 667 -1.92 -14.69 -21.62
CA ARG A 667 -0.99 -15.02 -22.72
C ARG A 667 -1.68 -15.07 -24.08
N GLY A 668 -2.93 -15.53 -24.15
CA GLY A 668 -3.76 -15.50 -25.34
C GLY A 668 -4.02 -14.07 -25.82
N VAL A 669 -4.40 -13.18 -24.89
CA VAL A 669 -4.60 -11.75 -25.16
C VAL A 669 -3.31 -11.07 -25.61
N SER A 670 -2.15 -11.41 -25.00
CA SER A 670 -0.86 -10.81 -25.37
C SER A 670 -0.36 -11.16 -26.78
N LYS A 671 -0.91 -12.21 -27.41
CA LYS A 671 -0.51 -12.69 -28.75
C LYS A 671 -1.43 -12.22 -29.87
N LEU A 672 -2.61 -11.69 -29.55
CA LEU A 672 -3.53 -11.10 -30.52
C LEU A 672 -2.90 -10.05 -31.47
N PRO A 673 -1.91 -9.23 -31.04
CA PRO A 673 -1.30 -8.25 -31.94
C PRO A 673 -0.33 -8.85 -32.97
N THR A 674 0.22 -10.04 -32.72
CA THR A 674 1.31 -10.61 -33.54
C THR A 674 0.91 -11.89 -34.27
N ARG A 675 0.02 -12.71 -33.69
CA ARG A 675 -0.48 -13.97 -34.26
C ARG A 675 -1.92 -14.22 -33.79
N PRO A 676 -2.92 -13.57 -34.40
CA PRO A 676 -4.31 -13.58 -33.93
C PRO A 676 -4.97 -14.96 -34.01
N ASP A 677 -4.59 -15.78 -34.98
CA ASP A 677 -4.96 -17.20 -35.12
C ASP A 677 -4.50 -18.04 -33.92
N LYS A 678 -3.24 -17.85 -33.49
CA LYS A 678 -2.66 -18.55 -32.33
C LYS A 678 -3.11 -17.94 -31.00
N GLY A 679 -3.39 -16.65 -30.96
CA GLY A 679 -4.00 -15.96 -29.82
C GLY A 679 -5.39 -16.51 -29.53
N MET A 680 -6.25 -16.59 -30.54
CA MET A 680 -7.60 -17.16 -30.41
C MET A 680 -7.59 -18.66 -30.13
N ALA A 681 -6.73 -19.43 -30.81
CA ALA A 681 -6.60 -20.87 -30.54
C ALA A 681 -6.09 -21.17 -29.12
N GLN A 682 -5.23 -20.31 -28.54
CA GLN A 682 -4.79 -20.46 -27.15
C GLN A 682 -5.82 -19.99 -26.13
N ILE A 683 -6.61 -18.97 -26.43
CA ILE A 683 -7.79 -18.58 -25.64
C ILE A 683 -8.77 -19.76 -25.57
N VAL A 684 -9.00 -20.45 -26.69
CA VAL A 684 -9.88 -21.62 -26.77
C VAL A 684 -9.25 -22.86 -26.08
N ALA A 685 -7.96 -23.12 -26.28
CA ALA A 685 -7.26 -24.27 -25.68
C ALA A 685 -7.03 -24.13 -24.16
N ALA A 686 -6.96 -22.91 -23.62
CA ALA A 686 -6.97 -22.63 -22.18
C ALA A 686 -8.26 -23.15 -21.51
N GLY A 687 -9.36 -23.20 -22.29
CA GLY A 687 -10.61 -23.86 -21.92
C GLY A 687 -10.51 -25.39 -21.89
N THR A 688 -9.65 -26.03 -22.68
CA THR A 688 -9.69 -27.50 -22.86
C THR A 688 -8.60 -28.26 -22.09
N PHE A 689 -7.38 -27.73 -21.98
CA PHE A 689 -6.23 -28.41 -21.35
C PHE A 689 -5.99 -28.04 -19.87
N GLY A 690 -6.70 -27.05 -19.33
CA GLY A 690 -6.65 -26.71 -17.90
C GLY A 690 -7.16 -27.82 -16.97
N ALA A 691 -7.94 -28.77 -17.50
CA ALA A 691 -8.67 -29.77 -16.71
C ALA A 691 -7.79 -30.80 -15.99
N THR A 692 -6.76 -31.36 -16.65
CA THR A 692 -5.95 -32.46 -16.07
C THR A 692 -4.93 -31.99 -15.03
N SER A 693 -4.39 -30.78 -15.18
CA SER A 693 -3.44 -30.20 -14.21
C SER A 693 -4.11 -29.55 -12.99
N THR A 694 -5.37 -29.12 -13.14
CA THR A 694 -6.23 -28.67 -12.03
C THR A 694 -6.57 -29.82 -11.08
N LEU A 695 -6.89 -31.01 -11.63
CA LEU A 695 -7.21 -32.20 -10.84
C LEU A 695 -6.08 -32.64 -9.89
N LYS A 696 -4.83 -32.52 -10.32
CA LYS A 696 -3.66 -32.89 -9.50
C LYS A 696 -3.36 -31.85 -8.41
N GLY A 697 -3.39 -30.56 -8.75
CA GLY A 697 -3.14 -29.47 -7.80
C GLY A 697 -4.22 -29.34 -6.71
N THR A 698 -5.48 -29.59 -7.05
CA THR A 698 -6.59 -29.56 -6.08
C THR A 698 -6.54 -30.77 -5.12
N ALA A 699 -6.20 -31.97 -5.61
CA ALA A 699 -6.05 -33.17 -4.76
C ALA A 699 -4.89 -33.03 -3.75
N ASP A 700 -3.76 -32.47 -4.18
CA ASP A 700 -2.60 -32.25 -3.31
C ASP A 700 -2.81 -31.05 -2.35
N GLY A 701 -3.62 -30.05 -2.74
CA GLY A 701 -4.01 -28.92 -1.88
C GLY A 701 -4.97 -29.29 -0.74
N PHE A 702 -5.97 -30.15 -1.01
CA PHE A 702 -6.87 -30.64 0.04
C PHE A 702 -6.18 -31.58 1.04
N ALA A 703 -5.18 -32.35 0.59
CA ALA A 703 -4.42 -33.24 1.46
C ALA A 703 -3.49 -32.50 2.45
N ASN A 704 -3.11 -31.25 2.16
CA ASN A 704 -2.19 -30.45 2.98
C ASN A 704 -2.86 -29.27 3.72
N LEU A 705 -4.19 -29.10 3.57
CA LEU A 705 -4.98 -28.08 4.25
C LEU A 705 -4.72 -27.97 5.77
N PRO A 706 -4.49 -29.07 6.51
CA PRO A 706 -4.19 -28.99 7.95
C PRO A 706 -2.85 -28.28 8.28
N LYS A 707 -1.85 -28.26 7.39
CA LYS A 707 -0.54 -27.60 7.64
C LYS A 707 -0.63 -26.07 7.72
N LEU A 708 -1.58 -25.46 7.03
CA LEU A 708 -1.84 -24.01 7.08
C LEU A 708 -2.43 -23.56 8.43
N TYR A 709 -2.94 -24.49 9.25
CA TYR A 709 -3.59 -24.23 10.53
C TYR A 709 -2.94 -24.98 11.70
N GLY A 710 -1.66 -25.35 11.57
CA GLY A 710 -0.89 -25.99 12.64
C GLY A 710 -1.07 -27.50 12.82
N GLY A 711 -1.77 -28.19 11.92
CA GLY A 711 -1.93 -29.65 11.93
C GLY A 711 -0.77 -30.39 11.25
N GLN A 712 -0.46 -31.61 11.70
CA GLN A 712 0.57 -32.45 11.07
C GLN A 712 0.03 -33.21 9.84
N VAL A 713 0.79 -33.17 8.75
CA VAL A 713 0.53 -33.95 7.52
C VAL A 713 1.79 -34.75 7.18
N ARG A 714 1.63 -36.06 6.96
CA ARG A 714 2.72 -37.03 6.74
C ARG A 714 3.51 -36.68 5.47
N GLU A 715 4.83 -36.59 5.56
CA GLU A 715 5.69 -36.25 4.42
C GLU A 715 5.71 -37.34 3.34
N ARG A 716 5.61 -36.92 2.07
CA ARG A 716 5.87 -37.80 0.91
C ARG A 716 7.27 -37.54 0.36
N LYS A 717 8.03 -38.60 0.09
CA LYS A 717 9.35 -38.50 -0.57
C LYS A 717 9.19 -38.35 -2.09
N LYS A 718 10.18 -37.70 -2.72
CA LYS A 718 10.20 -37.39 -4.15
C LYS A 718 10.23 -38.66 -5.01
N VAL A 719 9.34 -38.75 -5.99
CA VAL A 719 9.24 -39.86 -6.95
C VAL A 719 10.05 -39.51 -8.19
N ASN A 720 11.17 -40.20 -8.41
CA ASN A 720 12.15 -39.91 -9.46
C ASN A 720 12.10 -40.92 -10.63
N GLY A 721 11.11 -41.82 -10.65
CA GLY A 721 10.93 -42.83 -11.71
C GLY A 721 9.84 -43.85 -11.38
N VAL A 722 9.48 -44.70 -12.36
CA VAL A 722 8.37 -45.67 -12.26
C VAL A 722 8.53 -46.61 -11.06
N GLY A 723 9.76 -47.04 -10.75
CA GLY A 723 10.04 -47.86 -9.55
C GLY A 723 9.79 -47.13 -8.23
N SER A 724 10.24 -45.87 -8.09
CA SER A 724 9.95 -45.05 -6.90
C SER A 724 8.46 -44.67 -6.78
N GLY A 725 7.75 -44.61 -7.92
CA GLY A 725 6.31 -44.37 -7.97
C GLY A 725 5.50 -45.59 -7.55
N LEU A 726 5.98 -46.79 -7.89
CA LEU A 726 5.42 -48.05 -7.39
C LEU A 726 5.68 -48.22 -5.89
N VAL A 727 6.84 -47.82 -5.36
CA VAL A 727 7.16 -47.92 -3.93
C VAL A 727 6.37 -46.93 -3.07
N GLU A 728 6.14 -45.69 -3.53
CA GLU A 728 5.23 -44.77 -2.84
C GLU A 728 3.75 -45.10 -3.08
N GLY A 729 3.42 -45.71 -4.23
CA GLY A 729 2.08 -46.20 -4.54
C GLY A 729 1.69 -47.44 -3.74
N THR A 730 2.61 -48.37 -3.46
CA THR A 730 2.34 -49.57 -2.65
C THR A 730 2.19 -49.25 -1.17
N LYS A 731 2.77 -48.16 -0.67
CA LYS A 731 2.51 -47.66 0.69
C LYS A 731 1.09 -47.12 0.90
N VAL A 732 0.35 -46.85 -0.17
CA VAL A 732 -1.08 -46.52 -0.12
C VAL A 732 -1.95 -47.79 -0.01
N CYS A 733 -1.38 -48.98 -0.24
CA CYS A 733 -2.11 -50.25 -0.28
C CYS A 733 -1.69 -51.28 0.79
N ILE A 734 -1.13 -50.86 1.93
CA ILE A 734 -0.95 -51.74 3.09
C ILE A 734 -1.95 -51.33 4.16
N SER A 735 -2.98 -52.18 4.36
CA SER A 735 -3.87 -52.12 5.51
C SER A 735 -3.11 -52.35 6.80
N PRO A 736 -3.55 -51.78 7.94
CA PRO A 736 -2.87 -51.93 9.22
C PRO A 736 -3.09 -53.34 9.76
N SER A 737 -2.11 -54.21 9.59
CA SER A 737 -1.95 -55.42 10.39
C SER A 737 -0.47 -55.75 10.47
N GLU A 738 -0.01 -56.00 11.71
CA GLU A 738 1.39 -56.23 12.12
C GLU A 738 2.20 -54.93 12.18
N SER A 739 2.90 -54.53 13.25
CA SER A 739 3.27 -54.98 14.60
C SER A 739 4.34 -53.93 14.99
N VAL A 740 4.64 -53.47 16.21
CA VAL A 740 4.32 -53.68 17.62
C VAL A 740 4.79 -52.39 18.31
#